data_AF-A0A7C7T8D4-F1
#
_entry.id   AF-A0A7C7T8D4-F1
#
_cell.length_a   1.000
_cell.length_b   1.000
_cell.length_c   1.000
_cell.angle_alpha   90.00
_cell.angle_beta   90.00
_cell.angle_gamma   90.00
#
_symmetry.space_group_name_H-M   'P 1'
#
loop_
_entity.id
_entity.type
_entity.pdbx_description
1 polymer ?
#
loop_
_entity_poly.entity_id
_entity_poly.type
_entity_poly.pdbx_seq_one_letter_code
_entity_poly.pdbx_strand_id
1 'polypeptide(L)'
;MTISIPQNEQLQRTSTSVGAPAPTRTGWLPWMAAFAFGSGSLAMVDQVVVSGTRFLTTILVGRIAGVSQLGLYVIGFATIVLGVCIQESMITTPYAVYANRRHGRGRKLYAGGALLQHIALAAMSIVALGAIALVSQFVFHSSKFSLLFAMLTFVVPSSLSREFVRRMAFAHLNMRMALIFDGATAAIQVAVLMALVSLGSLATTTALMAAGIACLVTSVTWLIVRRDLFLFRLRYTRRVWAMNWSFGRWMAAGEVSGAMTSYTPTLVLAAGFGTIVVGVYAACESIILLCNPIILGVNNFIVPKTANAYSQGGRKEIKRVVGVMVASMVSMMLVLVGVLLTLGDFVVRLLYGSEFQNHGSLVAVMALSIPLWGASCVLAGGLCAIEKTDDNFRAKLSGLGIAFLCCISLALAWGPHGAAIGLFAGSLATVVYQAAAFHRFTSSPESIGVTARHAESSITVRMQRFQELSPEQIHLWAEIQSANPSLDNPLFCAEFSEIVASVRDDVEVAIIEQHGCCKGFFPFHRDQKNVGRPVASIMSDLHGVVVPDGFDFSPLELVRGCGLKAWHFDHLVASQEAFEPFVHCVGDSPYMDLVAGFDSYAQQRSQAGSSIIRQAKRKSRKIGRDIGPLRFVLHEDRREVIDALINWKQSQLLEMQSVDVLSIDWVVELIRRISKFETPRFQGLLSALYAGDQLLSVHLGMRSEDVVSSWIRTFNPNYRQYSPGLLMHLELARAAADAGVTRIDLCRGSNQLKTSLSSGSFSVAFGSVDSRMTHRVMTAAWYGARKLAHSTPFGEWPLAAYRCARSVASRPRKKRTVS
;
A
#
# COMPACT_ATOMS: atom_id res chain seq x y z
N MET A 1 -37.06 -77.08 -7.58
CA MET A 1 -35.91 -77.10 -8.49
C MET A 1 -34.82 -76.22 -7.88
N THR A 2 -33.78 -76.85 -7.31
CA THR A 2 -32.41 -76.99 -7.90
C THR A 2 -31.63 -75.65 -7.79
N ILE A 3 -30.93 -75.40 -6.67
CA ILE A 3 -29.48 -75.69 -6.41
C ILE A 3 -28.58 -74.50 -6.81
N SER A 4 -27.61 -74.00 -6.01
CA SER A 4 -27.23 -74.28 -4.60
C SER A 4 -26.30 -73.18 -4.02
N ILE A 5 -26.29 -73.03 -2.69
CA ILE A 5 -25.20 -72.44 -1.86
C ILE A 5 -24.15 -73.53 -1.53
N PRO A 6 -22.91 -73.27 -1.01
CA PRO A 6 -22.41 -72.11 -0.21
C PRO A 6 -21.17 -71.43 -0.88
N GLN A 7 -20.09 -70.88 -0.29
CA GLN A 7 -19.54 -70.83 1.09
C GLN A 7 -18.49 -69.69 1.33
N ASN A 8 -18.18 -69.43 2.61
CA ASN A 8 -17.06 -68.73 3.31
C ASN A 8 -16.05 -67.82 2.57
N GLU A 9 -15.68 -66.62 3.04
CA GLU A 9 -15.24 -66.12 4.39
C GLU A 9 -13.73 -66.30 4.64
N GLN A 10 -12.96 -65.20 4.70
CA GLN A 10 -12.14 -64.79 5.87
C GLN A 10 -11.23 -63.54 5.65
N LEU A 11 -10.86 -62.91 6.78
CA LEU A 11 -9.70 -62.04 7.05
C LEU A 11 -9.64 -60.56 6.55
N GLN A 12 -9.65 -59.68 7.57
CA GLN A 12 -8.79 -58.48 7.78
C GLN A 12 -9.02 -57.15 7.03
N ARG A 13 -9.53 -56.19 7.82
CA ARG A 13 -9.22 -54.74 7.86
C ARG A 13 -8.22 -54.19 6.82
N THR A 14 -8.70 -53.27 5.98
CA THR A 14 -7.96 -52.01 5.71
C THR A 14 -8.93 -50.90 5.31
N SER A 15 -9.03 -49.86 6.13
CA SER A 15 -9.85 -48.67 5.85
C SER A 15 -9.04 -47.64 5.07
N THR A 16 -9.21 -47.58 3.74
CA THR A 16 -8.60 -46.54 2.91
C THR A 16 -9.37 -45.23 3.01
N SER A 17 -8.95 -44.37 3.93
CA SER A 17 -9.42 -42.98 3.96
C SER A 17 -8.94 -42.24 2.71
N VAL A 18 -9.85 -41.56 2.02
CA VAL A 18 -9.51 -40.70 0.89
C VAL A 18 -8.84 -39.43 1.43
N GLY A 19 -7.51 -39.50 1.56
CA GLY A 19 -6.70 -38.42 2.11
C GLY A 19 -6.79 -37.15 1.27
N ALA A 20 -6.85 -35.99 1.95
CA ALA A 20 -6.66 -34.71 1.29
C ALA A 20 -5.30 -34.66 0.57
N PRO A 21 -5.20 -34.03 -0.62
CA PRO A 21 -3.96 -33.99 -1.37
C PRO A 21 -2.85 -33.33 -0.54
N ALA A 22 -1.74 -34.04 -0.36
CA ALA A 22 -0.58 -33.53 0.34
C ALA A 22 -0.07 -32.23 -0.32
N PRO A 23 0.46 -31.26 0.44
CA PRO A 23 0.94 -30.00 -0.11
C PRO A 23 2.08 -30.28 -1.10
N THR A 24 1.78 -30.15 -2.39
CA THR A 24 2.72 -30.40 -3.48
C THR A 24 3.98 -29.56 -3.27
N ARG A 25 5.14 -30.22 -3.19
CA ARG A 25 6.47 -29.57 -3.21
C ARG A 25 6.70 -28.92 -4.57
N THR A 26 6.09 -27.75 -4.78
CA THR A 26 6.33 -26.91 -5.94
C THR A 26 7.76 -26.37 -5.86
N GLY A 27 8.64 -27.00 -6.64
CA GLY A 27 10.01 -26.52 -6.83
C GLY A 27 10.02 -25.09 -7.36
N TRP A 28 11.14 -24.40 -7.17
CA TRP A 28 11.28 -22.98 -7.51
C TRP A 28 11.43 -22.71 -9.02
N LEU A 29 11.88 -23.69 -9.81
CA LEU A 29 12.19 -23.53 -11.24
C LEU A 29 11.01 -23.03 -12.11
N PRO A 30 9.78 -23.58 -12.04
CA PRO A 30 8.69 -23.18 -12.92
C PRO A 30 8.29 -21.70 -12.78
N TRP A 31 8.50 -21.12 -11.59
CA TRP A 31 8.17 -19.72 -11.31
C TRP A 31 9.20 -18.74 -11.87
N MET A 32 10.48 -19.13 -11.93
CA MET A 32 11.51 -18.33 -12.61
C MET A 32 11.27 -18.27 -14.11
N ALA A 33 10.90 -19.40 -14.73
CA ALA A 33 10.55 -19.45 -16.15
C ALA A 33 9.32 -18.57 -16.46
N ALA A 34 8.27 -18.63 -15.64
CA ALA A 34 7.07 -17.82 -15.82
C ALA A 34 7.32 -16.29 -15.72
N PHE A 35 8.29 -15.86 -14.89
CA PHE A 35 8.57 -14.42 -14.72
C PHE A 35 9.40 -13.83 -15.89
N ALA A 36 10.25 -14.63 -16.53
CA ALA A 36 11.14 -14.18 -17.61
C ALA A 36 10.41 -13.59 -18.84
N PHE A 37 9.16 -13.99 -19.08
CA PHE A 37 8.36 -13.62 -20.25
C PHE A 37 7.19 -12.66 -19.94
N GLY A 38 7.08 -12.17 -18.70
CA GLY A 38 6.05 -11.20 -18.30
C GLY A 38 6.46 -9.73 -18.52
N SER A 39 5.56 -8.78 -18.22
CA SER A 39 5.85 -7.33 -18.33
C SER A 39 6.91 -6.81 -17.33
N GLY A 40 7.28 -7.61 -16.33
CA GLY A 40 8.44 -7.37 -15.46
C GLY A 40 9.79 -7.51 -16.18
N SER A 41 9.84 -8.22 -17.32
CA SER A 41 11.04 -8.41 -18.14
C SER A 41 11.73 -7.09 -18.49
N LEU A 42 10.97 -6.05 -18.86
CA LEU A 42 11.54 -4.73 -19.21
C LEU A 42 12.35 -4.09 -18.08
N ALA A 43 11.96 -4.29 -16.82
CA ALA A 43 12.71 -3.81 -15.66
C ALA A 43 13.95 -4.68 -15.35
N MET A 44 13.90 -5.97 -15.66
CA MET A 44 15.09 -6.83 -15.60
C MET A 44 16.09 -6.50 -16.72
N VAL A 45 15.61 -6.22 -17.93
CA VAL A 45 16.44 -5.80 -19.07
C VAL A 45 17.07 -4.42 -18.80
N ASP A 46 16.33 -3.45 -18.25
CA ASP A 46 16.86 -2.17 -17.77
C ASP A 46 18.02 -2.39 -16.78
N GLN A 47 17.81 -3.22 -15.75
CA GLN A 47 18.82 -3.52 -14.75
C GLN A 47 20.02 -4.30 -15.32
N VAL A 48 19.84 -5.14 -16.35
CA VAL A 48 20.93 -5.78 -17.10
C VAL A 48 21.73 -4.75 -17.90
N VAL A 49 21.09 -3.81 -18.60
CA VAL A 49 21.77 -2.73 -19.34
C VAL A 49 22.60 -1.87 -18.38
N VAL A 50 22.02 -1.44 -17.26
CA VAL A 50 22.71 -0.63 -16.24
C VAL A 50 23.89 -1.40 -15.61
N SER A 51 23.71 -2.68 -15.30
CA SER A 51 24.76 -3.48 -14.65
C SER A 51 25.88 -3.85 -15.63
N GLY A 52 25.53 -4.27 -16.85
CA GLY A 52 26.48 -4.61 -17.92
C GLY A 52 27.33 -3.42 -18.36
N THR A 53 26.74 -2.23 -18.48
CA THR A 53 27.48 -1.00 -18.81
C THR A 53 28.52 -0.66 -17.75
N ARG A 54 28.17 -0.80 -16.46
CA ARG A 54 29.11 -0.59 -15.34
C ARG A 54 30.22 -1.63 -15.35
N PHE A 55 29.88 -2.91 -15.48
CA PHE A 55 30.83 -4.03 -15.52
C PHE A 55 31.82 -3.90 -16.68
N LEU A 56 31.33 -3.59 -17.90
CA LEU A 56 32.16 -3.30 -19.06
C LEU A 56 33.08 -2.10 -18.82
N THR A 57 32.61 -1.02 -18.20
CA THR A 57 33.45 0.14 -17.87
C THR A 57 34.56 -0.23 -16.89
N THR A 58 34.26 -1.00 -15.84
CA THR A 58 35.26 -1.51 -14.89
C THR A 58 36.31 -2.39 -15.58
N ILE A 59 35.90 -3.29 -16.48
CA ILE A 59 36.81 -4.14 -17.27
C ILE A 59 37.70 -3.29 -18.19
N LEU A 60 37.14 -2.34 -18.94
CA LEU A 60 37.91 -1.48 -19.84
C LEU A 60 38.96 -0.66 -19.07
N VAL A 61 38.58 -0.05 -17.94
CA VAL A 61 39.54 0.67 -17.09
C VAL A 61 40.63 -0.28 -16.57
N GLY A 62 40.27 -1.44 -16.02
CA GLY A 62 41.27 -2.37 -15.47
C GLY A 62 42.21 -2.98 -16.51
N ARG A 63 41.70 -3.38 -17.68
CA ARG A 63 42.45 -4.07 -18.74
C ARG A 63 43.31 -3.14 -19.60
N ILE A 64 42.92 -1.87 -19.74
CA ILE A 64 43.53 -0.93 -20.70
C ILE A 64 44.23 0.24 -19.99
N ALA A 65 43.65 0.76 -18.90
CA ALA A 65 44.27 1.81 -18.08
C ALA A 65 45.14 1.25 -16.94
N GLY A 66 45.07 -0.06 -16.69
CA GLY A 66 45.90 -0.79 -15.73
C GLY A 66 45.44 -0.71 -14.28
N VAL A 67 46.04 -1.56 -13.45
CA VAL A 67 45.59 -1.83 -12.06
C VAL A 67 45.50 -0.58 -11.17
N SER A 68 46.46 0.35 -11.24
CA SER A 68 46.46 1.58 -10.41
C SER A 68 45.31 2.54 -10.77
N GLN A 69 44.88 2.55 -12.04
CA GLN A 69 43.72 3.33 -12.48
C GLN A 69 42.43 2.69 -11.95
N LEU A 70 42.28 1.36 -12.08
CA LEU A 70 41.12 0.62 -11.54
C LEU A 70 40.89 0.90 -10.04
N GLY A 71 41.95 0.96 -9.24
CA GLY A 71 41.85 1.31 -7.82
C GLY A 71 41.27 2.71 -7.58
N LEU A 72 41.71 3.73 -8.33
CA LEU A 72 41.14 5.08 -8.28
C LEU A 72 39.69 5.12 -8.76
N TYR A 73 39.35 4.32 -9.79
CA TYR A 73 38.00 4.26 -10.37
C TYR A 73 36.98 3.73 -9.37
N VAL A 74 37.31 2.68 -8.61
CA VAL A 74 36.38 2.12 -7.61
C VAL A 74 36.18 3.04 -6.40
N ILE A 75 37.20 3.80 -5.99
CA ILE A 75 37.06 4.86 -4.96
C ILE A 75 36.09 5.95 -5.45
N GLY A 76 36.18 6.35 -6.72
CA GLY A 76 35.22 7.26 -7.34
C GLY A 76 33.81 6.67 -7.42
N PHE A 77 33.69 5.39 -7.79
CA PHE A 77 32.40 4.69 -7.87
C PHE A 77 31.72 4.55 -6.50
N ALA A 78 32.46 4.20 -5.44
CA ALA A 78 31.94 4.15 -4.07
C ALA A 78 31.34 5.49 -3.64
N THR A 79 31.99 6.60 -4.00
CA THR A 79 31.50 7.97 -3.74
C THR A 79 30.16 8.24 -4.46
N ILE A 80 29.99 7.75 -5.69
CA ILE A 80 28.71 7.84 -6.42
C ILE A 80 27.62 7.00 -5.73
N VAL A 81 27.94 5.77 -5.29
CA VAL A 81 26.99 4.88 -4.62
C VAL A 81 26.49 5.47 -3.29
N LEU A 82 27.37 6.04 -2.47
CA LEU A 82 26.97 6.71 -1.22
C LEU A 82 26.00 7.88 -1.46
N GLY A 83 26.26 8.70 -2.50
CA GLY A 83 25.33 9.75 -2.91
C GLY A 83 23.96 9.20 -3.33
N VAL A 84 23.94 8.08 -4.07
CA VAL A 84 22.70 7.41 -4.50
C VAL A 84 21.93 6.87 -3.30
N CYS A 85 22.56 6.23 -2.32
CA CYS A 85 21.90 5.74 -1.11
C CYS A 85 21.20 6.86 -0.32
N ILE A 86 21.84 8.02 -0.20
CA ILE A 86 21.28 9.22 0.43
C ILE A 86 20.08 9.74 -0.39
N GLN A 87 20.26 9.91 -1.70
CA GLN A 87 19.22 10.41 -2.62
C GLN A 87 17.98 9.50 -2.67
N GLU A 88 18.19 8.19 -2.74
CA GLU A 88 17.12 7.20 -2.76
C GLU A 88 16.29 7.26 -1.48
N SER A 89 16.97 7.22 -0.34
CA SER A 89 16.34 7.23 0.98
C SER A 89 15.59 8.54 1.28
N MET A 90 16.16 9.69 0.89
CA MET A 90 15.66 11.01 1.27
C MET A 90 14.76 11.67 0.23
N ILE A 91 14.74 11.20 -1.02
CA ILE A 91 14.03 11.85 -2.14
C ILE A 91 13.18 10.85 -2.92
N THR A 92 13.79 9.84 -3.56
CA THR A 92 13.06 9.07 -4.59
C THR A 92 12.16 7.97 -4.04
N THR A 93 12.52 7.31 -2.93
CA THR A 93 11.63 6.37 -2.24
C THR A 93 10.44 7.06 -1.57
N PRO A 94 10.61 8.17 -0.81
CA PRO A 94 9.49 9.03 -0.43
C PRO A 94 8.65 9.48 -1.64
N TYR A 95 9.28 9.77 -2.78
CA TYR A 95 8.54 10.17 -3.97
C TYR A 95 7.64 9.05 -4.51
N ALA A 96 8.16 7.83 -4.68
CA ALA A 96 7.39 6.68 -5.16
C ALA A 96 6.15 6.40 -4.29
N VAL A 97 6.28 6.52 -2.97
CA VAL A 97 5.20 6.30 -2.00
C VAL A 97 4.17 7.44 -2.01
N TYR A 98 4.61 8.71 -1.95
CA TYR A 98 3.72 9.84 -1.70
C TYR A 98 3.25 10.59 -2.96
N ALA A 99 3.90 10.45 -4.11
CA ALA A 99 3.44 11.05 -5.37
C ALA A 99 2.24 10.30 -5.95
N ASN A 100 2.18 8.97 -5.77
CA ASN A 100 1.09 8.13 -6.26
C ASN A 100 -0.21 8.27 -5.45
N ARG A 101 -0.14 8.78 -4.21
CA ARG A 101 -1.31 9.14 -3.39
C ARG A 101 -1.93 10.51 -3.77
N ARG A 102 -1.52 11.13 -4.88
CA ARG A 102 -1.93 12.49 -5.28
C ARG A 102 -2.24 12.56 -6.77
N HIS A 103 -3.29 13.29 -7.12
CA HIS A 103 -3.77 13.46 -8.50
C HIS A 103 -3.55 14.90 -9.01
N GLY A 104 -3.49 15.04 -10.34
CA GLY A 104 -3.40 16.32 -11.04
C GLY A 104 -2.35 17.29 -10.48
N ARG A 105 -2.79 18.52 -10.16
CA ARG A 105 -1.93 19.63 -9.71
C ARG A 105 -1.13 19.30 -8.45
N GLY A 106 -1.67 18.47 -7.54
CA GLY A 106 -0.98 18.05 -6.32
C GLY A 106 0.25 17.19 -6.59
N ARG A 107 0.18 16.29 -7.59
CA ARG A 107 1.32 15.45 -8.01
C ARG A 107 2.44 16.29 -8.65
N LYS A 108 2.08 17.26 -9.50
CA LYS A 108 3.05 18.16 -10.16
C LYS A 108 3.73 19.13 -9.17
N LEU A 109 3.00 19.64 -8.18
CA LEU A 109 3.57 20.44 -7.07
C LEU A 109 4.55 19.64 -6.21
N TYR A 110 4.21 18.37 -5.96
CA TYR A 110 5.07 17.46 -5.21
C TYR A 110 6.34 17.07 -5.99
N ALA A 111 6.23 16.85 -7.30
CA ALA A 111 7.38 16.66 -8.19
C ALA A 111 8.32 17.88 -8.22
N GLY A 112 7.78 19.10 -8.30
CA GLY A 112 8.59 20.32 -8.23
C GLY A 112 9.34 20.45 -6.90
N GLY A 113 8.69 20.07 -5.78
CA GLY A 113 9.33 20.04 -4.46
C GLY A 113 10.47 19.02 -4.35
N ALA A 114 10.29 17.82 -4.92
CA ALA A 114 11.30 16.77 -4.94
C ALA A 114 12.48 17.09 -5.88
N LEU A 115 12.24 17.70 -7.04
CA LEU A 115 13.29 18.16 -7.95
C LEU A 115 14.14 19.28 -7.31
N LEU A 116 13.52 20.21 -6.57
CA LEU A 116 14.27 21.20 -5.79
C LEU A 116 15.11 20.54 -4.66
N GLN A 117 14.61 19.47 -4.04
CA GLN A 117 15.38 18.70 -3.05
C GLN A 117 16.60 18.00 -3.69
N HIS A 118 16.43 17.49 -4.91
CA HIS A 118 17.50 16.87 -5.71
C HIS A 118 18.58 17.90 -6.09
N ILE A 119 18.17 19.08 -6.58
CA ILE A 119 19.09 20.17 -6.92
C ILE A 119 19.87 20.63 -5.68
N ALA A 120 19.22 20.73 -4.51
CA ALA A 120 19.90 21.06 -3.25
C ALA A 120 20.91 19.98 -2.83
N LEU A 121 20.57 18.69 -2.95
CA LEU A 121 21.49 17.58 -2.66
C LEU A 121 22.69 17.56 -3.61
N ALA A 122 22.47 17.82 -4.90
CA ALA A 122 23.52 17.95 -5.90
C ALA A 122 24.44 19.15 -5.62
N ALA A 123 23.91 20.30 -5.21
CA ALA A 123 24.72 21.45 -4.82
C ALA A 123 25.56 21.17 -3.55
N MET A 124 24.99 20.48 -2.56
CA MET A 124 25.72 20.09 -1.35
C MET A 124 26.84 19.07 -1.67
N SER A 125 26.64 18.14 -2.60
CA SER A 125 27.71 17.20 -2.98
C SER A 125 28.85 17.88 -3.77
N ILE A 126 28.57 18.88 -4.60
CA ILE A 126 29.62 19.72 -5.23
C ILE A 126 30.50 20.36 -4.16
N VAL A 127 29.90 21.04 -3.17
CA VAL A 127 30.65 21.74 -2.11
C VAL A 127 31.45 20.77 -1.26
N ALA A 128 30.86 19.65 -0.84
CA ALA A 128 31.54 18.64 -0.03
C ALA A 128 32.71 17.99 -0.78
N LEU A 129 32.53 17.62 -2.06
CA LEU A 129 33.58 17.00 -2.87
C LEU A 129 34.68 17.99 -3.25
N GLY A 130 34.36 19.26 -3.45
CA GLY A 130 35.35 20.33 -3.65
C GLY A 130 36.21 20.55 -2.41
N ALA A 131 35.60 20.56 -1.21
CA ALA A 131 36.33 20.63 0.05
C ALA A 131 37.24 19.40 0.26
N ILE A 132 36.75 18.19 -0.04
CA ILE A 132 37.55 16.95 0.03
C ILE A 132 38.71 16.99 -0.97
N ALA A 133 38.50 17.50 -2.20
CA ALA A 133 39.57 17.65 -3.19
C ALA A 133 40.70 18.53 -2.67
N LEU A 134 40.38 19.72 -2.15
CA LEU A 134 41.34 20.64 -1.54
C LEU A 134 42.08 19.99 -0.36
N VAL A 135 41.35 19.41 0.61
CA VAL A 135 41.96 18.76 1.78
C VAL A 135 42.84 17.56 1.38
N SER A 136 42.45 16.79 0.37
CA SER A 136 43.20 15.60 -0.05
C SER A 136 44.61 15.92 -0.58
N GLN A 137 44.82 17.14 -1.11
CA GLN A 137 46.13 17.62 -1.54
C GLN A 137 47.08 17.82 -0.35
N PHE A 138 46.58 18.37 0.77
CA PHE A 138 47.36 18.59 1.99
C PHE A 138 47.55 17.32 2.83
N VAL A 139 46.56 16.42 2.86
CA VAL A 139 46.63 15.18 3.66
C VAL A 139 47.45 14.12 2.94
N PHE A 140 47.07 13.73 1.72
CA PHE A 140 47.66 12.59 1.02
C PHE A 140 48.86 12.96 0.13
N HIS A 141 49.22 14.25 0.06
CA HIS A 141 50.35 14.76 -0.74
C HIS A 141 50.32 14.30 -2.22
N SER A 142 49.12 14.00 -2.74
CA SER A 142 48.93 13.25 -3.98
C SER A 142 47.91 13.94 -4.88
N SER A 143 48.42 14.50 -5.97
CA SER A 143 47.61 15.15 -7.03
C SER A 143 46.57 14.22 -7.64
N LYS A 144 46.80 12.90 -7.64
CA LYS A 144 45.86 11.89 -8.16
C LYS A 144 44.55 11.86 -7.37
N PHE A 145 44.58 12.00 -6.05
CA PHE A 145 43.35 12.03 -5.23
C PHE A 145 42.63 13.38 -5.34
N SER A 146 43.36 14.50 -5.32
CA SER A 146 42.76 15.84 -5.52
C SER A 146 42.05 15.93 -6.88
N LEU A 147 42.69 15.47 -7.96
CA LEU A 147 42.09 15.41 -9.28
C LEU A 147 40.86 14.48 -9.35
N LEU A 148 40.89 13.33 -8.67
CA LEU A 148 39.75 12.42 -8.59
C LEU A 148 38.54 13.11 -7.93
N PHE A 149 38.71 13.69 -6.74
CA PHE A 149 37.62 14.36 -6.03
C PHE A 149 37.13 15.62 -6.75
N ALA A 150 38.04 16.37 -7.41
CA ALA A 150 37.67 17.49 -8.27
C ALA A 150 36.75 17.04 -9.43
N MET A 151 37.07 15.95 -10.13
CA MET A 151 36.21 15.40 -11.18
C MET A 151 34.88 14.86 -10.63
N LEU A 152 34.88 14.28 -9.42
CA LEU A 152 33.65 13.81 -8.77
C LEU A 152 32.66 14.95 -8.45
N THR A 153 33.10 16.20 -8.32
CA THR A 153 32.19 17.36 -8.21
C THR A 153 31.24 17.46 -9.41
N PHE A 154 31.65 17.05 -10.61
CA PHE A 154 30.80 16.98 -11.79
C PHE A 154 30.09 15.63 -11.93
N VAL A 155 30.83 14.54 -11.75
CA VAL A 155 30.35 13.18 -12.03
C VAL A 155 29.26 12.73 -11.04
N VAL A 156 29.36 13.10 -9.75
CA VAL A 156 28.36 12.71 -8.74
C VAL A 156 27.00 13.38 -8.99
N PRO A 157 26.86 14.72 -9.07
CA PRO A 157 25.60 15.38 -9.44
C PRO A 157 24.95 14.86 -10.73
N SER A 158 25.77 14.56 -11.73
CA SER A 158 25.30 14.01 -13.01
C SER A 158 24.75 12.59 -12.84
N SER A 159 25.46 11.73 -12.11
CA SER A 159 25.03 10.36 -11.78
C SER A 159 23.74 10.32 -10.94
N LEU A 160 23.62 11.22 -9.96
CA LEU A 160 22.41 11.40 -9.16
C LEU A 160 21.26 11.89 -10.04
N SER A 161 21.50 12.76 -11.01
CA SER A 161 20.45 13.25 -11.92
C SER A 161 19.91 12.14 -12.82
N ARG A 162 20.76 11.23 -13.30
CA ARG A 162 20.32 10.03 -14.03
C ARG A 162 19.45 9.14 -13.16
N GLU A 163 19.88 8.87 -11.92
CA GLU A 163 19.11 8.02 -11.00
C GLU A 163 17.78 8.70 -10.56
N PHE A 164 17.74 10.03 -10.42
CA PHE A 164 16.49 10.77 -10.20
C PHE A 164 15.48 10.52 -11.31
N VAL A 165 15.89 10.69 -12.58
CA VAL A 165 15.04 10.48 -13.75
C VAL A 165 14.57 9.02 -13.83
N ARG A 166 15.47 8.05 -13.61
CA ARG A 166 15.13 6.62 -13.60
C ARG A 166 14.09 6.28 -12.54
N ARG A 167 14.27 6.74 -11.30
CA ARG A 167 13.30 6.49 -10.21
C ARG A 167 11.98 7.24 -10.40
N MET A 168 12.00 8.43 -11.00
CA MET A 168 10.79 9.14 -11.44
C MET A 168 10.02 8.34 -12.50
N ALA A 169 10.71 7.69 -13.45
CA ALA A 169 10.10 6.81 -14.45
C ALA A 169 9.41 5.60 -13.81
N PHE A 170 10.10 4.89 -12.89
CA PHE A 170 9.54 3.75 -12.16
C PHE A 170 8.37 4.16 -11.25
N ALA A 171 8.46 5.28 -10.54
CA ALA A 171 7.37 5.84 -9.72
C ALA A 171 6.13 6.23 -10.55
N HIS A 172 6.27 6.38 -11.86
CA HIS A 172 5.19 6.65 -12.83
C HIS A 172 4.87 5.42 -13.70
N LEU A 173 5.39 4.23 -13.32
CA LEU A 173 5.23 2.94 -13.99
C LEU A 173 5.64 2.92 -15.48
N ASN A 174 6.46 3.88 -15.92
CA ASN A 174 6.79 4.08 -17.32
C ASN A 174 8.10 3.35 -17.70
N MET A 175 8.10 2.02 -17.55
CA MET A 175 9.32 1.19 -17.64
C MET A 175 9.99 1.26 -19.03
N ARG A 176 9.21 1.43 -20.10
CA ARG A 176 9.73 1.66 -21.46
C ARG A 176 10.55 2.95 -21.54
N MET A 177 10.18 4.00 -20.81
CA MET A 177 10.92 5.25 -20.80
C MET A 177 12.23 5.13 -20.00
N ALA A 178 12.24 4.39 -18.89
CA ALA A 178 13.48 4.06 -18.17
C ALA A 178 14.48 3.31 -19.06
N LEU A 179 14.03 2.22 -19.70
CA LEU A 179 14.88 1.40 -20.57
C LEU A 179 15.45 2.19 -21.76
N ILE A 180 14.66 3.08 -22.38
CA ILE A 180 15.15 3.96 -23.46
C ILE A 180 16.18 4.97 -22.92
N PHE A 181 15.95 5.52 -21.72
CA PHE A 181 16.80 6.53 -21.09
C PHE A 181 18.16 5.97 -20.65
N ASP A 182 18.17 4.82 -19.97
CA ASP A 182 19.41 4.16 -19.56
C ASP A 182 20.09 3.43 -20.74
N GLY A 183 19.33 2.92 -21.72
CA GLY A 183 19.88 2.43 -22.98
C GLY A 183 20.59 3.52 -23.78
N ALA A 184 20.02 4.73 -23.88
CA ALA A 184 20.67 5.87 -24.50
C ALA A 184 21.92 6.32 -23.72
N THR A 185 21.83 6.36 -22.38
CA THR A 185 22.98 6.69 -21.53
C THR A 185 24.12 5.68 -21.70
N ALA A 186 23.79 4.38 -21.73
CA ALA A 186 24.74 3.30 -21.99
C ALA A 186 25.40 3.41 -23.37
N ALA A 187 24.61 3.65 -24.42
CA ALA A 187 25.12 3.80 -25.78
C ALA A 187 26.12 4.98 -25.89
N ILE A 188 25.80 6.14 -25.30
CA ILE A 188 26.69 7.31 -25.27
C ILE A 188 27.96 6.99 -24.46
N GLN A 189 27.84 6.41 -23.27
CA GLN A 189 28.97 6.06 -22.42
C GLN A 189 29.92 5.07 -23.11
N VAL A 190 29.38 3.99 -23.70
CA VAL A 190 30.20 2.98 -24.40
C VAL A 190 30.84 3.56 -25.66
N ALA A 191 30.14 4.38 -26.45
CA ALA A 191 30.73 5.03 -27.62
C ALA A 191 31.91 5.94 -27.25
N VAL A 192 31.78 6.76 -26.20
CA VAL A 192 32.87 7.63 -25.71
C VAL A 192 34.02 6.81 -25.13
N LEU A 193 33.75 5.74 -24.37
CA LEU A 193 34.80 4.84 -23.86
C LEU A 193 35.57 4.16 -25.00
N MET A 194 34.89 3.64 -26.03
CA MET A 194 35.55 3.03 -27.19
C MET A 194 36.37 4.03 -27.99
N ALA A 195 35.90 5.29 -28.12
CA ALA A 195 36.70 6.36 -28.72
C ALA A 195 37.97 6.65 -27.90
N LEU A 196 37.86 6.78 -26.56
CA LEU A 196 39.01 6.96 -25.66
C LEU A 196 40.01 5.79 -25.74
N VAL A 197 39.54 4.55 -25.92
CA VAL A 197 40.40 3.38 -26.18
C VAL A 197 41.14 3.52 -27.52
N SER A 198 40.44 3.85 -28.61
CA SER A 198 41.09 4.04 -29.93
C SER A 198 42.09 5.21 -29.97
N LEU A 199 41.94 6.19 -29.08
CA LEU A 199 42.82 7.34 -28.92
C LEU A 199 43.92 7.11 -27.87
N GLY A 200 44.08 5.89 -27.33
CA GLY A 200 45.07 5.58 -26.29
C GLY A 200 44.92 6.39 -24.99
N SER A 201 43.77 7.02 -24.79
CA SER A 201 43.54 8.10 -23.81
C SER A 201 42.60 7.69 -22.67
N LEU A 202 42.38 6.38 -22.49
CA LEU A 202 41.54 5.85 -21.43
C LEU A 202 42.30 5.84 -20.09
N ALA A 203 41.84 6.67 -19.15
CA ALA A 203 42.26 6.73 -17.77
C ALA A 203 41.03 6.82 -16.85
N THR A 204 41.21 6.70 -15.54
CA THR A 204 40.09 6.79 -14.58
C THR A 204 39.31 8.10 -14.70
N THR A 205 40.02 9.22 -14.85
CA THR A 205 39.40 10.54 -14.99
C THR A 205 38.58 10.65 -16.27
N THR A 206 39.09 10.18 -17.41
CA THR A 206 38.37 10.21 -18.69
C THR A 206 37.19 9.23 -18.70
N ALA A 207 37.31 8.06 -18.07
CA ALA A 207 36.21 7.09 -17.91
C ALA A 207 35.08 7.60 -17.01
N LEU A 208 35.40 8.18 -15.84
CA LEU A 208 34.41 8.79 -14.95
C LEU A 208 33.75 10.01 -15.59
N MET A 209 34.50 10.84 -16.32
CA MET A 209 33.93 11.96 -17.06
C MET A 209 33.05 11.52 -18.23
N ALA A 210 33.40 10.46 -18.96
CA ALA A 210 32.55 9.89 -20.01
C ALA A 210 31.19 9.43 -19.45
N ALA A 211 31.19 8.70 -18.32
CA ALA A 211 29.98 8.32 -17.61
C ALA A 211 29.19 9.54 -17.10
N GLY A 212 29.87 10.53 -16.51
CA GLY A 212 29.25 11.76 -16.01
C GLY A 212 28.57 12.58 -17.12
N ILE A 213 29.26 12.78 -18.26
CA ILE A 213 28.74 13.50 -19.42
C ILE A 213 27.53 12.75 -20.00
N ALA A 214 27.62 11.43 -20.18
CA ALA A 214 26.49 10.63 -20.65
C ALA A 214 25.26 10.78 -19.73
N CYS A 215 25.46 10.69 -18.41
CA CYS A 215 24.41 10.89 -17.40
C CYS A 215 23.82 12.30 -17.45
N LEU A 216 24.64 13.34 -17.62
CA LEU A 216 24.18 14.73 -17.66
C LEU A 216 23.36 15.01 -18.93
N VAL A 217 23.87 14.62 -20.10
CA VAL A 217 23.23 14.88 -21.40
C VAL A 217 21.84 14.25 -21.45
N THR A 218 21.68 12.99 -21.06
CA THR A 218 20.37 12.33 -21.05
C THR A 218 19.44 12.95 -20.02
N SER A 219 19.93 13.22 -18.79
CA SER A 219 19.12 13.83 -17.72
C SER A 219 18.61 15.23 -18.06
N VAL A 220 19.46 16.10 -18.61
CA VAL A 220 19.10 17.46 -19.00
C VAL A 220 18.11 17.45 -20.16
N THR A 221 18.35 16.62 -21.19
CA THR A 221 17.41 16.42 -22.30
C THR A 221 16.04 15.98 -21.79
N TRP A 222 16.00 15.01 -20.86
CA TRP A 222 14.74 14.56 -20.26
C TRP A 222 14.03 15.65 -19.45
N LEU A 223 14.76 16.41 -18.62
CA LEU A 223 14.20 17.50 -17.82
C LEU A 223 13.62 18.63 -18.69
N ILE A 224 14.25 18.95 -19.81
CA ILE A 224 13.74 19.92 -20.80
C ILE A 224 12.44 19.39 -21.44
N VAL A 225 12.45 18.15 -21.93
CA VAL A 225 11.29 17.51 -22.60
C VAL A 225 10.12 17.30 -21.64
N ARG A 226 10.37 17.00 -20.36
CA ARG A 226 9.35 16.68 -19.34
C ARG A 226 9.19 17.76 -18.28
N ARG A 227 9.55 19.01 -18.62
CA ARG A 227 9.32 20.21 -17.81
C ARG A 227 7.87 20.38 -17.35
N ASP A 228 6.91 19.84 -18.10
CA ASP A 228 5.48 19.87 -17.77
C ASP A 228 5.15 19.15 -16.45
N LEU A 229 5.94 18.14 -16.05
CA LEU A 229 5.67 17.33 -14.86
C LEU A 229 5.84 18.11 -13.54
N PHE A 230 6.49 19.28 -13.58
CA PHE A 230 6.93 20.01 -12.41
C PHE A 230 6.15 21.32 -12.23
N LEU A 231 5.70 21.60 -11.01
CA LEU A 231 5.18 22.91 -10.61
C LEU A 231 5.88 23.37 -9.34
N PHE A 232 6.47 24.56 -9.37
CA PHE A 232 7.27 25.09 -8.26
C PHE A 232 6.45 26.04 -7.38
N ARG A 233 6.42 25.80 -6.06
CA ARG A 233 5.87 26.72 -5.04
C ARG A 233 6.65 26.55 -3.74
N LEU A 234 7.48 27.54 -3.39
CA LEU A 234 8.42 27.48 -2.25
C LEU A 234 7.76 27.09 -0.91
N ARG A 235 6.59 27.67 -0.59
CA ARG A 235 5.81 27.32 0.62
C ARG A 235 5.35 25.85 0.64
N TYR A 236 5.15 25.21 -0.51
CA TYR A 236 4.82 23.79 -0.61
C TYR A 236 6.09 22.92 -0.53
N THR A 237 7.18 23.34 -1.19
CA THR A 237 8.49 22.68 -1.15
C THR A 237 8.99 22.41 0.27
N ARG A 238 8.92 23.39 1.19
CA ARG A 238 9.30 23.21 2.59
C ARG A 238 8.52 22.09 3.29
N ARG A 239 7.23 21.92 2.97
CA ARG A 239 6.37 20.86 3.52
C ARG A 239 6.70 19.48 2.91
N VAL A 240 7.08 19.44 1.63
CA VAL A 240 7.60 18.23 0.98
C VAL A 240 8.89 17.75 1.65
N TRP A 241 9.86 18.66 1.84
CA TRP A 241 11.15 18.31 2.45
C TRP A 241 11.01 17.80 3.89
N ALA A 242 10.17 18.44 4.71
CA ALA A 242 9.92 17.99 6.08
C ALA A 242 9.31 16.58 6.15
N MET A 243 8.35 16.28 5.26
CA MET A 243 7.70 14.97 5.16
C MET A 243 8.64 13.89 4.58
N ASN A 244 9.54 14.27 3.68
CA ASN A 244 10.57 13.38 3.14
C ASN A 244 11.68 13.09 4.16
N TRP A 245 12.05 14.08 4.98
CA TRP A 245 13.04 13.93 6.06
C TRP A 245 12.55 13.01 7.17
N SER A 246 11.30 13.17 7.63
CA SER A 246 10.76 12.34 8.72
C SER A 246 10.70 10.86 8.36
N PHE A 247 10.38 10.54 7.10
CA PHE A 247 10.42 9.19 6.53
C PHE A 247 11.85 8.70 6.26
N GLY A 248 12.65 9.50 5.56
CA GLY A 248 13.92 9.06 4.96
C GLY A 248 15.10 8.95 5.93
N ARG A 249 15.12 9.68 7.05
CA ARG A 249 16.32 9.83 7.91
C ARG A 249 16.91 8.51 8.44
N TRP A 250 16.08 7.59 8.93
CA TRP A 250 16.56 6.31 9.49
C TRP A 250 16.91 5.29 8.39
N MET A 251 16.17 5.29 7.29
CA MET A 251 16.50 4.49 6.10
C MET A 251 17.83 4.94 5.49
N ALA A 252 18.08 6.25 5.40
CA ALA A 252 19.35 6.79 4.92
C ALA A 252 20.53 6.34 5.81
N ALA A 253 20.38 6.40 7.14
CA ALA A 253 21.39 5.90 8.06
C ALA A 253 21.65 4.39 7.89
N GLY A 254 20.60 3.58 7.68
CA GLY A 254 20.69 2.15 7.38
C GLY A 254 21.42 1.85 6.06
N GLU A 255 21.01 2.46 4.95
CA GLU A 255 21.60 2.18 3.65
C GLU A 255 23.02 2.74 3.51
N VAL A 256 23.33 3.91 4.10
CA VAL A 256 24.71 4.40 4.18
C VAL A 256 25.58 3.48 5.04
N SER A 257 25.09 2.99 6.19
CA SER A 257 25.87 2.05 7.02
C SER A 257 26.17 0.75 6.26
N GLY A 258 25.16 0.19 5.57
CA GLY A 258 25.32 -1.02 4.77
C GLY A 258 26.29 -0.84 3.60
N ALA A 259 26.17 0.25 2.84
CA ALA A 259 27.07 0.56 1.73
C ALA A 259 28.52 0.81 2.20
N MET A 260 28.69 1.50 3.34
CA MET A 260 30.01 1.69 3.94
C MET A 260 30.67 0.37 4.32
N THR A 261 29.93 -0.59 4.89
CA THR A 261 30.47 -1.93 5.24
C THR A 261 31.10 -2.62 4.03
N SER A 262 30.47 -2.53 2.85
CA SER A 262 31.01 -3.07 1.60
C SER A 262 32.28 -2.35 1.12
N TYR A 263 32.38 -1.04 1.33
CA TYR A 263 33.53 -0.24 0.88
C TYR A 263 34.65 -0.05 1.91
N THR A 264 34.47 -0.49 3.16
CA THR A 264 35.52 -0.48 4.18
C THR A 264 36.85 -1.11 3.71
N PRO A 265 36.88 -2.30 3.05
CA PRO A 265 38.12 -2.88 2.54
C PRO A 265 38.82 -1.96 1.54
N THR A 266 38.07 -1.43 0.57
CA THR A 266 38.55 -0.49 -0.45
C THR A 266 39.16 0.77 0.16
N LEU A 267 38.54 1.32 1.20
CA LEU A 267 39.04 2.51 1.91
C LEU A 267 40.29 2.21 2.76
N VAL A 268 40.31 1.10 3.50
CA VAL A 268 41.46 0.68 4.32
C VAL A 268 42.67 0.34 3.44
N LEU A 269 42.46 -0.39 2.34
CA LEU A 269 43.51 -0.69 1.37
C LEU A 269 44.00 0.57 0.64
N ALA A 270 43.12 1.53 0.32
CA ALA A 270 43.52 2.80 -0.28
C ALA A 270 44.44 3.62 0.63
N ALA A 271 44.14 3.63 1.94
CA ALA A 271 44.91 4.38 2.93
C ALA A 271 46.23 3.70 3.32
N GLY A 272 46.25 2.37 3.50
CA GLY A 272 47.42 1.63 3.98
C GLY A 272 48.32 1.01 2.90
N PHE A 273 47.77 0.67 1.73
CA PHE A 273 48.43 -0.17 0.72
C PHE A 273 48.45 0.44 -0.70
N GLY A 274 47.80 1.60 -0.89
CA GLY A 274 47.81 2.33 -2.15
C GLY A 274 46.96 1.71 -3.27
N THR A 275 46.88 2.43 -4.39
CA THR A 275 45.86 2.19 -5.42
C THR A 275 46.06 0.91 -6.23
N ILE A 276 47.26 0.32 -6.25
CA ILE A 276 47.52 -0.97 -6.92
C ILE A 276 46.79 -2.10 -6.20
N VAL A 277 46.91 -2.20 -4.88
CA VAL A 277 46.25 -3.26 -4.09
C VAL A 277 44.73 -3.09 -4.11
N VAL A 278 44.24 -1.85 -4.13
CA VAL A 278 42.80 -1.55 -4.35
C VAL A 278 42.35 -2.01 -5.75
N GLY A 279 43.17 -1.83 -6.79
CA GLY A 279 42.86 -2.30 -8.15
C GLY A 279 42.76 -3.81 -8.26
N VAL A 280 43.67 -4.55 -7.63
CA VAL A 280 43.61 -6.02 -7.52
C VAL A 280 42.33 -6.44 -6.79
N TYR A 281 42.05 -5.83 -5.64
CA TYR A 281 40.85 -6.12 -4.85
C TYR A 281 39.56 -5.86 -5.66
N ALA A 282 39.49 -4.73 -6.37
CA ALA A 282 38.39 -4.34 -7.25
C ALA A 282 38.16 -5.33 -8.41
N ALA A 283 39.21 -5.88 -9.02
CA ALA A 283 39.08 -6.88 -10.06
C ALA A 283 38.41 -8.16 -9.53
N CYS A 284 38.85 -8.65 -8.37
CA CYS A 284 38.24 -9.78 -7.66
C CYS A 284 36.80 -9.47 -7.22
N GLU A 285 36.56 -8.28 -6.67
CA GLU A 285 35.23 -7.80 -6.25
C GLU A 285 34.24 -7.80 -7.42
N SER A 286 34.65 -7.33 -8.61
CA SER A 286 33.78 -7.19 -9.77
C SER A 286 33.12 -8.51 -10.23
N ILE A 287 33.81 -9.63 -10.02
CA ILE A 287 33.33 -10.98 -10.37
C ILE A 287 32.39 -11.50 -9.28
N ILE A 288 32.69 -11.20 -8.02
CA ILE A 288 31.88 -11.59 -6.86
C ILE A 288 30.55 -10.83 -6.85
N LEU A 289 30.56 -9.56 -7.26
CA LEU A 289 29.36 -8.72 -7.45
C LEU A 289 28.43 -9.20 -8.58
N LEU A 290 28.80 -10.24 -9.35
CA LEU A 290 27.88 -10.94 -10.27
C LEU A 290 26.76 -11.70 -9.53
N CYS A 291 26.82 -11.82 -8.19
CA CYS A 291 25.68 -12.26 -7.38
C CYS A 291 24.53 -11.23 -7.33
N ASN A 292 24.79 -9.94 -7.57
CA ASN A 292 23.83 -8.87 -7.34
C ASN A 292 22.53 -8.95 -8.17
N PRO A 293 22.53 -9.35 -9.46
CA PRO A 293 21.29 -9.57 -10.20
C PRO A 293 20.38 -10.63 -9.55
N ILE A 294 20.97 -11.65 -8.91
CA ILE A 294 20.22 -12.69 -8.18
C ILE A 294 19.61 -12.09 -6.90
N ILE A 295 20.43 -11.37 -6.11
CA ILE A 295 19.98 -10.70 -4.88
C ILE A 295 18.85 -9.71 -5.18
N LEU A 296 19.03 -8.81 -6.15
CA LEU A 296 18.04 -7.82 -6.57
C LEU A 296 16.78 -8.47 -7.15
N GLY A 297 16.92 -9.52 -7.95
CA GLY A 297 15.80 -10.28 -8.52
C GLY A 297 14.91 -10.88 -7.44
N VAL A 298 15.50 -11.50 -6.42
CA VAL A 298 14.77 -12.12 -5.30
C VAL A 298 14.20 -11.07 -4.33
N ASN A 299 14.91 -9.96 -4.09
CA ASN A 299 14.51 -8.91 -3.13
C ASN A 299 13.09 -8.36 -3.40
N ASN A 300 12.71 -8.19 -4.66
CA ASN A 300 11.37 -7.75 -5.07
C ASN A 300 10.22 -8.65 -4.55
N PHE A 301 10.52 -9.91 -4.21
CA PHE A 301 9.56 -10.89 -3.71
C PHE A 301 9.68 -11.20 -2.22
N ILE A 302 10.82 -10.89 -1.59
CA ILE A 302 11.05 -11.18 -0.16
C ILE A 302 10.01 -10.44 0.68
N VAL A 303 10.00 -9.10 0.67
CA VAL A 303 9.16 -8.29 1.56
C VAL A 303 7.65 -8.61 1.42
N PRO A 304 7.05 -8.74 0.21
CA PRO A 304 5.65 -9.14 0.08
C PRO A 304 5.37 -10.55 0.63
N LYS A 305 6.30 -11.50 0.45
CA LYS A 305 6.11 -12.90 0.83
C LYS A 305 6.41 -13.18 2.30
N THR A 306 7.34 -12.45 2.93
CA THR A 306 7.56 -12.47 4.39
C THR A 306 6.41 -11.80 5.13
N ALA A 307 5.89 -10.66 4.63
CA ALA A 307 4.69 -10.02 5.18
C ALA A 307 3.45 -10.92 5.06
N ASN A 308 3.27 -11.60 3.92
CA ASN A 308 2.21 -12.60 3.75
C ASN A 308 2.39 -13.80 4.71
N ALA A 309 3.61 -14.32 4.89
CA ALA A 309 3.87 -15.43 5.83
C ALA A 309 3.59 -15.05 7.29
N TYR A 310 4.04 -13.86 7.70
CA TYR A 310 3.80 -13.32 9.04
C TYR A 310 2.33 -13.12 9.34
N SER A 311 1.60 -12.53 8.39
CA SER A 311 0.18 -12.32 8.56
C SER A 311 -0.63 -13.63 8.47
N GLN A 312 -0.19 -14.65 7.72
CA GLN A 312 -0.94 -15.92 7.61
C GLN A 312 -0.78 -16.86 8.80
N GLY A 313 0.39 -16.90 9.44
CA GLY A 313 0.66 -17.85 10.55
C GLY A 313 1.61 -17.32 11.64
N GLY A 314 1.69 -16.00 11.79
CA GLY A 314 2.38 -15.32 12.90
C GLY A 314 3.87 -15.63 12.98
N ARG A 315 4.37 -15.64 14.22
CA ARG A 315 5.79 -15.89 14.55
C ARG A 315 6.29 -17.26 14.08
N LYS A 316 5.44 -18.29 14.07
CA LYS A 316 5.81 -19.65 13.63
C LYS A 316 5.96 -19.74 12.11
N GLU A 317 5.00 -19.20 11.35
CA GLU A 317 5.05 -19.26 9.88
C GLU A 317 6.07 -18.30 9.27
N ILE A 318 6.25 -17.08 9.82
CA ILE A 318 7.36 -16.23 9.37
C ILE A 318 8.71 -16.90 9.65
N LYS A 319 8.90 -17.55 10.82
CA LYS A 319 10.13 -18.28 11.13
C LYS A 319 10.37 -19.44 10.15
N ARG A 320 9.32 -20.17 9.77
CA ARG A 320 9.39 -21.24 8.76
C ARG A 320 9.74 -20.70 7.38
N VAL A 321 9.03 -19.68 6.89
CA VAL A 321 9.21 -19.13 5.53
C VAL A 321 10.52 -18.39 5.38
N VAL A 322 10.91 -17.54 6.36
CA VAL A 322 12.22 -16.88 6.36
C VAL A 322 13.34 -17.91 6.49
N GLY A 323 13.20 -18.93 7.33
CA GLY A 323 14.19 -20.02 7.44
C GLY A 323 14.39 -20.76 6.12
N VAL A 324 13.31 -21.14 5.42
CA VAL A 324 13.37 -21.78 4.10
C VAL A 324 13.94 -20.84 3.04
N MET A 325 13.57 -19.55 3.06
CA MET A 325 14.15 -18.54 2.16
C MET A 325 15.66 -18.38 2.38
N VAL A 326 16.11 -18.17 3.62
CA VAL A 326 17.53 -18.05 3.98
C VAL A 326 18.28 -19.30 3.52
N ALA A 327 17.78 -20.50 3.83
CA ALA A 327 18.39 -21.75 3.39
C ALA A 327 18.50 -21.83 1.85
N SER A 328 17.41 -21.56 1.11
CA SER A 328 17.43 -21.60 -0.35
C SER A 328 18.37 -20.56 -0.98
N MET A 329 18.44 -19.37 -0.39
CA MET A 329 19.31 -18.29 -0.84
C MET A 329 20.78 -18.64 -0.57
N VAL A 330 21.09 -19.14 0.64
CA VAL A 330 22.43 -19.61 1.02
C VAL A 330 22.87 -20.77 0.13
N SER A 331 22.01 -21.77 -0.13
CA SER A 331 22.34 -22.87 -1.06
C SER A 331 22.64 -22.38 -2.47
N MET A 332 21.83 -21.45 -3.01
CA MET A 332 22.07 -20.87 -4.34
C MET A 332 23.37 -20.05 -4.38
N MET A 333 23.67 -19.28 -3.33
CA MET A 333 24.94 -18.56 -3.22
C MET A 333 26.13 -19.51 -3.06
N LEU A 334 26.01 -20.63 -2.33
CA LEU A 334 27.08 -21.62 -2.18
C LEU A 334 27.42 -22.33 -3.49
N VAL A 335 26.45 -22.55 -4.39
CA VAL A 335 26.73 -23.04 -5.74
C VAL A 335 27.58 -22.01 -6.51
N LEU A 336 27.26 -20.72 -6.43
CA LEU A 336 28.07 -19.66 -7.02
C LEU A 336 29.48 -19.61 -6.40
N VAL A 337 29.61 -19.78 -5.07
CA VAL A 337 30.92 -19.89 -4.40
C VAL A 337 31.73 -21.06 -4.96
N GLY A 338 31.13 -22.25 -5.14
CA GLY A 338 31.82 -23.41 -5.74
C GLY A 338 32.34 -23.15 -7.16
N VAL A 339 31.57 -22.41 -7.97
CA VAL A 339 32.01 -21.96 -9.31
C VAL A 339 33.16 -20.94 -9.22
N LEU A 340 33.11 -20.01 -8.27
CA LEU A 340 34.18 -19.01 -8.08
C LEU A 340 35.46 -19.58 -7.45
N LEU A 341 35.35 -20.62 -6.62
CA LEU A 341 36.51 -21.36 -6.08
C LEU A 341 37.27 -22.13 -7.17
N THR A 342 36.59 -22.55 -8.24
CA THR A 342 37.18 -23.37 -9.32
C THR A 342 37.58 -22.55 -10.55
N LEU A 343 36.80 -21.53 -10.92
CA LEU A 343 37.02 -20.71 -12.11
C LEU A 343 37.45 -19.27 -11.81
N GLY A 344 37.54 -18.86 -10.54
CA GLY A 344 37.80 -17.45 -10.16
C GLY A 344 39.04 -16.84 -10.80
N ASP A 345 40.21 -17.49 -10.68
CA ASP A 345 41.46 -16.99 -11.27
C ASP A 345 41.39 -16.91 -12.81
N PHE A 346 40.79 -17.94 -13.43
CA PHE A 346 40.57 -17.97 -14.88
C PHE A 346 39.69 -16.80 -15.33
N VAL A 347 38.61 -16.49 -14.62
CA VAL A 347 37.71 -15.36 -14.95
C VAL A 347 38.41 -14.01 -14.71
N VAL A 348 39.19 -13.85 -13.63
CA VAL A 348 40.03 -12.65 -13.42
C VAL A 348 40.98 -12.45 -14.60
N ARG A 349 41.76 -13.47 -14.95
CA ARG A 349 42.74 -13.44 -16.05
C ARG A 349 42.08 -13.20 -17.42
N LEU A 350 40.92 -13.83 -17.67
CA LEU A 350 40.18 -13.69 -18.93
C LEU A 350 39.68 -12.25 -19.14
N LEU A 351 39.15 -11.62 -18.10
CA LEU A 351 38.56 -10.28 -18.15
C LEU A 351 39.62 -9.17 -18.09
N TYR A 352 40.56 -9.25 -17.14
CA TYR A 352 41.51 -8.17 -16.84
C TYR A 352 42.91 -8.38 -17.42
N GLY A 353 43.25 -9.58 -17.88
CA GLY A 353 44.54 -9.88 -18.53
C GLY A 353 45.62 -10.38 -17.57
N SER A 354 46.87 -10.33 -18.03
CA SER A 354 48.01 -10.98 -17.37
C SER A 354 48.48 -10.33 -16.07
N GLU A 355 48.24 -9.03 -15.87
CA GLU A 355 48.61 -8.29 -14.64
C GLU A 355 47.88 -8.80 -13.39
N PHE A 356 46.77 -9.52 -13.56
CA PHE A 356 45.87 -9.94 -12.47
C PHE A 356 45.92 -11.45 -12.18
N GLN A 357 46.90 -12.19 -12.71
CA GLN A 357 47.08 -13.63 -12.46
C GLN A 357 47.37 -13.97 -10.98
N ASN A 358 47.07 -15.20 -10.56
CA ASN A 358 47.36 -15.77 -9.24
C ASN A 358 46.59 -15.14 -8.06
N HIS A 359 45.44 -14.50 -8.32
CA HIS A 359 44.57 -13.91 -7.30
C HIS A 359 43.34 -14.76 -6.96
N GLY A 360 43.23 -15.99 -7.50
CA GLY A 360 42.16 -16.94 -7.16
C GLY A 360 41.98 -17.20 -5.65
N SER A 361 43.05 -17.14 -4.86
CA SER A 361 42.97 -17.25 -3.38
C SER A 361 42.27 -16.05 -2.73
N LEU A 362 42.40 -14.85 -3.28
CA LEU A 362 41.68 -13.66 -2.83
C LEU A 362 40.20 -13.73 -3.23
N VAL A 363 39.91 -14.16 -4.47
CA VAL A 363 38.53 -14.43 -4.93
C VAL A 363 37.87 -15.46 -4.01
N ALA A 364 38.56 -16.54 -3.67
CA ALA A 364 38.07 -17.59 -2.77
C ALA A 364 37.66 -17.05 -1.39
N VAL A 365 38.54 -16.27 -0.74
CA VAL A 365 38.27 -15.69 0.58
C VAL A 365 37.12 -14.68 0.52
N MET A 366 37.10 -13.79 -0.48
CA MET A 366 36.02 -12.81 -0.65
C MET A 366 34.66 -13.49 -0.94
N ALA A 367 34.65 -14.58 -1.72
CA ALA A 367 33.43 -15.31 -2.10
C ALA A 367 32.68 -15.89 -0.89
N LEU A 368 33.37 -16.18 0.23
CA LEU A 368 32.74 -16.59 1.49
C LEU A 368 31.72 -15.58 2.03
N SER A 369 31.78 -14.32 1.61
CA SER A 369 30.80 -13.29 2.00
C SER A 369 29.48 -13.38 1.22
N ILE A 370 29.45 -14.01 0.03
CA ILE A 370 28.27 -14.04 -0.84
C ILE A 370 27.04 -14.69 -0.16
N PRO A 371 27.16 -15.85 0.53
CA PRO A 371 26.01 -16.44 1.23
C PRO A 371 25.50 -15.57 2.39
N LEU A 372 26.37 -14.79 3.03
CA LEU A 372 26.00 -13.85 4.09
C LEU A 372 25.18 -12.68 3.52
N TRP A 373 25.54 -12.14 2.35
CA TRP A 373 24.74 -11.10 1.69
C TRP A 373 23.36 -11.62 1.25
N GLY A 374 23.31 -12.86 0.74
CA GLY A 374 22.06 -13.55 0.45
C GLY A 374 21.17 -13.73 1.68
N ALA A 375 21.74 -14.22 2.79
CA ALA A 375 21.03 -14.34 4.06
C ALA A 375 20.56 -12.99 4.62
N SER A 376 21.43 -11.96 4.57
CA SER A 376 21.14 -10.61 5.06
C SER A 376 19.98 -9.94 4.29
N CYS A 377 19.91 -10.14 2.97
CA CYS A 377 18.79 -9.67 2.15
C CYS A 377 17.46 -10.27 2.61
N VAL A 378 17.41 -11.59 2.84
CA VAL A 378 16.20 -12.28 3.34
C VAL A 378 15.85 -11.86 4.77
N LEU A 379 16.84 -11.78 5.67
CA LEU A 379 16.61 -11.40 7.07
C LEU A 379 16.18 -9.93 7.21
N ALA A 380 16.76 -9.01 6.44
CA ALA A 380 16.32 -7.61 6.39
C ALA A 380 14.86 -7.50 5.92
N GLY A 381 14.47 -8.24 4.89
CA GLY A 381 13.08 -8.30 4.43
C GLY A 381 12.13 -9.03 5.40
N GLY A 382 12.65 -9.94 6.24
CA GLY A 382 11.93 -10.54 7.37
C GLY A 382 11.70 -9.55 8.51
N LEU A 383 12.73 -8.79 8.91
CA LEU A 383 12.65 -7.74 9.92
C LEU A 383 11.73 -6.58 9.47
N CYS A 384 11.82 -6.18 8.20
CA CYS A 384 10.94 -5.17 7.61
C CYS A 384 9.46 -5.60 7.64
N ALA A 385 9.17 -6.88 7.40
CA ALA A 385 7.81 -7.43 7.45
C ALA A 385 7.21 -7.56 8.87
N ILE A 386 8.01 -7.38 9.91
CA ILE A 386 7.57 -7.25 11.32
C ILE A 386 7.82 -5.83 11.86
N GLU A 387 7.98 -4.86 10.95
CA GLU A 387 8.19 -3.43 11.21
C GLU A 387 9.45 -3.07 12.02
N LYS A 388 10.36 -4.05 12.23
CA LYS A 388 11.63 -3.91 12.95
C LYS A 388 12.76 -3.32 12.11
N THR A 389 12.51 -2.14 11.55
CA THR A 389 13.51 -1.39 10.79
C THR A 389 14.61 -0.79 11.68
N ASP A 390 14.34 -0.56 12.97
CA ASP A 390 15.31 -0.08 13.96
C ASP A 390 16.39 -1.13 14.26
N ASP A 391 15.99 -2.39 14.48
CA ASP A 391 16.92 -3.50 14.72
C ASP A 391 17.73 -3.84 13.46
N ASN A 392 17.16 -3.66 12.25
CA ASN A 392 17.91 -3.78 10.99
C ASN A 392 18.95 -2.66 10.80
N PHE A 393 18.66 -1.42 11.22
CA PHE A 393 19.67 -0.34 11.25
C PHE A 393 20.82 -0.68 12.21
N ARG A 394 20.50 -1.11 13.45
CA ARG A 394 21.50 -1.52 14.44
C ARG A 394 22.41 -2.63 13.90
N ALA A 395 21.85 -3.63 13.21
CA ALA A 395 22.61 -4.72 12.59
C ALA A 395 23.63 -4.24 11.55
N LYS A 396 23.22 -3.34 10.64
CA LYS A 396 24.10 -2.74 9.63
C LYS A 396 25.21 -1.90 10.28
N LEU A 397 24.88 -1.16 11.34
CA LEU A 397 25.85 -0.34 12.09
C LEU A 397 26.86 -1.19 12.87
N SER A 398 26.44 -2.29 13.50
CA SER A 398 27.38 -3.21 14.17
C SER A 398 28.31 -3.91 13.17
N GLY A 399 27.77 -4.31 12.01
CA GLY A 399 28.57 -4.88 10.93
C GLY A 399 29.59 -3.90 10.37
N LEU A 400 29.24 -2.61 10.25
CA LEU A 400 30.15 -1.55 9.84
C LEU A 400 31.32 -1.38 10.81
N GLY A 401 31.03 -1.31 12.12
CA GLY A 401 32.06 -1.16 13.15
C GLY A 401 33.03 -2.33 13.20
N ILE A 402 32.49 -3.56 13.11
CA ILE A 402 33.30 -4.80 13.07
C ILE A 402 34.08 -4.90 11.76
N ALA A 403 33.50 -4.53 10.61
CA ALA A 403 34.23 -4.45 9.35
C ALA A 403 35.40 -3.47 9.45
N PHE A 404 35.22 -2.28 10.03
CA PHE A 404 36.31 -1.30 10.19
C PHE A 404 37.44 -1.84 11.07
N LEU A 405 37.10 -2.36 12.26
CA LEU A 405 38.10 -2.91 13.19
C LEU A 405 38.85 -4.10 12.56
N CYS A 406 38.13 -5.09 12.02
CA CYS A 406 38.74 -6.27 11.44
C CYS A 406 39.48 -5.98 10.13
N CYS A 407 38.99 -5.09 9.27
CA CYS A 407 39.74 -4.72 8.05
C CYS A 407 41.05 -4.02 8.41
N ILE A 408 41.06 -3.07 9.35
CA ILE A 408 42.30 -2.38 9.75
C ILE A 408 43.30 -3.39 10.34
N SER A 409 42.90 -4.16 11.35
CA SER A 409 43.82 -5.08 12.03
C SER A 409 44.30 -6.23 11.14
N LEU A 410 43.41 -6.82 10.32
CA LEU A 410 43.78 -7.96 9.48
C LEU A 410 44.46 -7.55 8.17
N ALA A 411 44.13 -6.40 7.58
CA ALA A 411 44.86 -5.93 6.39
C ALA A 411 46.32 -5.61 6.73
N LEU A 412 46.60 -5.03 7.91
CA LEU A 412 47.98 -4.83 8.37
C LEU A 412 48.78 -6.13 8.52
N ALA A 413 48.13 -7.27 8.77
CA ALA A 413 48.79 -8.58 8.88
C ALA A 413 48.84 -9.36 7.54
N TRP A 414 47.76 -9.34 6.75
CA TRP A 414 47.52 -10.22 5.59
C TRP A 414 47.07 -9.49 4.32
N GLY A 415 47.28 -8.16 4.25
CA GLY A 415 46.99 -7.34 3.07
C GLY A 415 45.54 -7.47 2.55
N PRO A 416 45.33 -7.67 1.23
CA PRO A 416 43.98 -7.73 0.66
C PRO A 416 43.17 -8.93 1.16
N HIS A 417 43.81 -10.07 1.48
CA HIS A 417 43.13 -11.23 2.08
C HIS A 417 42.63 -10.90 3.50
N GLY A 418 43.42 -10.16 4.27
CA GLY A 418 43.00 -9.64 5.58
C GLY A 418 41.79 -8.71 5.49
N ALA A 419 41.80 -7.79 4.51
CA ALA A 419 40.66 -6.91 4.24
C ALA A 419 39.40 -7.69 3.79
N ALA A 420 39.56 -8.77 3.02
CA ALA A 420 38.46 -9.68 2.67
C ALA A 420 37.88 -10.42 3.88
N ILE A 421 38.72 -10.89 4.81
CA ILE A 421 38.27 -11.50 6.07
C ILE A 421 37.56 -10.47 6.95
N GLY A 422 38.01 -9.20 6.97
CA GLY A 422 37.32 -8.11 7.66
C GLY A 422 35.92 -7.84 7.10
N LEU A 423 35.74 -7.86 5.77
CA LEU A 423 34.42 -7.77 5.13
C LEU A 423 33.51 -8.95 5.49
N PHE A 424 34.07 -10.17 5.51
CA PHE A 424 33.36 -11.37 5.94
C PHE A 424 32.91 -11.24 7.41
N ALA A 425 33.79 -10.79 8.31
CA ALA A 425 33.48 -10.60 9.74
C ALA A 425 32.37 -9.58 9.98
N GLY A 426 32.39 -8.43 9.29
CA GLY A 426 31.32 -7.42 9.37
C GLY A 426 30.00 -7.89 8.75
N SER A 427 30.06 -8.61 7.63
CA SER A 427 28.90 -9.25 7.00
C SER A 427 28.27 -10.30 7.92
N LEU A 428 29.11 -11.11 8.58
CA LEU A 428 28.70 -12.13 9.54
C LEU A 428 28.07 -11.50 10.77
N ALA A 429 28.65 -10.43 11.31
CA ALA A 429 28.09 -9.70 12.45
C ALA A 429 26.71 -9.10 12.13
N THR A 430 26.51 -8.56 10.91
CA THR A 430 25.19 -8.09 10.45
C THR A 430 24.19 -9.25 10.41
N VAL A 431 24.55 -10.38 9.78
CA VAL A 431 23.68 -11.56 9.67
C VAL A 431 23.35 -12.15 11.04
N VAL A 432 24.35 -12.27 11.93
CA VAL A 432 24.16 -12.77 13.31
C VAL A 432 23.26 -11.84 14.10
N TYR A 433 23.42 -10.51 14.00
CA TYR A 433 22.52 -9.56 14.67
C TYR A 433 21.10 -9.65 14.11
N GLN A 434 20.93 -9.65 12.78
CA GLN A 434 19.61 -9.78 12.15
C GLN A 434 18.92 -11.10 12.53
N ALA A 435 19.66 -12.21 12.50
CA ALA A 435 19.17 -13.53 12.90
C ALA A 435 18.85 -13.57 14.40
N ALA A 436 19.66 -12.96 15.27
CA ALA A 436 19.41 -12.89 16.71
C ALA A 436 18.19 -12.01 17.05
N ALA A 437 18.02 -10.86 16.38
CA ALA A 437 16.84 -10.00 16.54
C ALA A 437 15.56 -10.72 16.05
N PHE A 438 15.62 -11.35 14.88
CA PHE A 438 14.53 -12.14 14.32
C PHE A 438 14.22 -13.39 15.17
N HIS A 439 15.24 -14.05 15.72
CA HIS A 439 15.07 -15.19 16.62
C HIS A 439 14.51 -14.76 17.97
N ARG A 440 14.96 -13.64 18.53
CA ARG A 440 14.39 -13.03 19.75
C ARG A 440 12.91 -12.73 19.55
N PHE A 441 12.53 -12.10 18.44
CA PHE A 441 11.13 -11.85 18.13
C PHE A 441 10.31 -13.14 17.95
N THR A 442 10.83 -14.13 17.23
CA THR A 442 10.09 -15.37 16.90
C THR A 442 10.17 -16.46 17.97
N SER A 443 11.01 -16.28 19.01
CA SER A 443 11.29 -17.31 20.04
C SER A 443 11.31 -16.79 21.47
N SER A 444 11.12 -15.47 21.69
CA SER A 444 10.39 -15.05 22.89
C SER A 444 9.09 -15.87 22.95
N PRO A 445 8.68 -16.35 24.13
CA PRO A 445 7.33 -16.87 24.31
C PRO A 445 6.30 -15.81 23.89
N GLU A 446 5.03 -16.19 23.80
CA GLU A 446 3.95 -15.23 23.62
C GLU A 446 3.73 -14.42 24.90
N SER A 447 4.70 -13.55 25.22
CA SER A 447 4.44 -12.33 25.99
C SER A 447 3.46 -11.49 25.18
N ILE A 448 2.16 -11.71 25.47
CA ILE A 448 1.38 -10.77 26.28
C ILE A 448 1.91 -9.32 26.17
N GLY A 449 1.92 -8.83 24.94
CA GLY A 449 2.31 -7.47 24.53
C GLY A 449 1.31 -6.85 23.55
N VAL A 450 0.37 -7.67 23.06
CA VAL A 450 -0.96 -7.24 22.59
C VAL A 450 -1.98 -7.63 23.67
N THR A 451 -1.95 -8.89 24.12
CA THR A 451 -2.81 -9.38 25.22
C THR A 451 -2.48 -8.84 26.61
N ALA A 452 -1.48 -7.96 26.79
CA ALA A 452 -1.30 -7.22 28.05
C ALA A 452 -2.36 -6.13 28.26
N ARG A 453 -3.05 -5.68 27.21
CA ARG A 453 -4.26 -4.86 27.34
C ARG A 453 -5.50 -5.76 27.41
N HIS A 454 -5.60 -6.75 26.52
CA HIS A 454 -6.75 -7.66 26.48
C HIS A 454 -6.91 -8.59 27.70
N ALA A 455 -5.92 -8.68 28.60
CA ALA A 455 -6.10 -9.37 29.88
C ALA A 455 -7.07 -8.65 30.82
N GLU A 456 -7.28 -7.34 30.64
CA GLU A 456 -8.24 -6.53 31.41
C GLU A 456 -9.54 -6.26 30.61
N SER A 457 -9.51 -6.41 29.27
CA SER A 457 -10.65 -6.19 28.36
C SER A 457 -11.22 -7.47 27.71
N SER A 458 -11.07 -8.62 28.36
CA SER A 458 -11.72 -9.86 27.90
C SER A 458 -13.25 -9.77 27.99
N ILE A 459 -13.95 -9.92 26.86
CA ILE A 459 -15.42 -9.88 26.77
C ILE A 459 -16.04 -11.28 26.66
N THR A 460 -17.17 -11.48 27.33
CA THR A 460 -18.09 -12.59 27.09
C THR A 460 -19.16 -12.15 26.08
N VAL A 461 -19.65 -13.07 25.25
CA VAL A 461 -20.74 -12.81 24.31
C VAL A 461 -21.89 -13.79 24.56
N ARG A 462 -23.11 -13.26 24.75
CA ARG A 462 -24.35 -14.06 24.75
C ARG A 462 -25.16 -13.73 23.50
N MET A 463 -25.62 -14.74 22.77
CA MET A 463 -26.51 -14.56 21.62
C MET A 463 -27.98 -14.56 22.07
N GLN A 464 -28.76 -13.61 21.56
CA GLN A 464 -30.22 -13.55 21.68
C GLN A 464 -30.82 -13.14 20.32
N ARG A 465 -32.07 -13.52 20.05
CA ARG A 465 -32.87 -12.88 18.99
C ARG A 465 -33.32 -11.49 19.45
N PHE A 466 -33.70 -10.61 18.52
CA PHE A 466 -34.16 -9.27 18.90
C PHE A 466 -35.41 -9.34 19.80
N GLN A 467 -36.34 -10.24 19.51
CA GLN A 467 -37.57 -10.46 20.28
C GLN A 467 -37.34 -11.12 21.66
N GLU A 468 -36.10 -11.51 21.96
CA GLU A 468 -35.69 -12.08 23.25
C GLU A 468 -34.98 -11.06 24.15
N LEU A 469 -34.79 -9.81 23.68
CA LEU A 469 -34.21 -8.72 24.47
C LEU A 469 -35.19 -8.23 25.53
N SER A 470 -34.72 -8.02 26.75
CA SER A 470 -35.53 -7.45 27.82
C SER A 470 -35.70 -5.92 27.67
N PRO A 471 -36.75 -5.31 28.27
CA PRO A 471 -36.93 -3.86 28.25
C PRO A 471 -35.71 -3.09 28.79
N GLU A 472 -35.03 -3.65 29.80
CA GLU A 472 -33.81 -3.09 30.40
C GLU A 472 -32.62 -3.15 29.43
N GLN A 473 -32.50 -4.22 28.63
CA GLN A 473 -31.50 -4.32 27.57
C GLN A 473 -31.76 -3.27 26.48
N ILE A 474 -33.01 -3.06 26.08
CA ILE A 474 -33.40 -2.04 25.08
C ILE A 474 -33.19 -0.62 25.63
N HIS A 475 -33.39 -0.39 26.93
CA HIS A 475 -33.05 0.88 27.59
C HIS A 475 -31.54 1.13 27.57
N LEU A 476 -30.74 0.16 28.02
CA LEU A 476 -29.28 0.26 28.06
C LEU A 476 -28.66 0.45 26.66
N TRP A 477 -29.24 -0.15 25.61
CA TRP A 477 -28.85 0.11 24.23
C TRP A 477 -28.99 1.59 23.89
N ALA A 478 -30.16 2.18 24.17
CA ALA A 478 -30.41 3.59 23.88
C ALA A 478 -29.54 4.54 24.72
N GLU A 479 -29.27 4.20 25.98
CA GLU A 479 -28.36 4.94 26.87
C GLU A 479 -26.91 4.94 26.34
N ILE A 480 -26.42 3.79 25.87
CA ILE A 480 -25.10 3.68 25.22
C ILE A 480 -25.06 4.47 23.90
N GLN A 481 -26.16 4.47 23.16
CA GLN A 481 -26.28 5.13 21.86
C GLN A 481 -26.31 6.66 21.98
N SER A 482 -27.07 7.22 22.94
CA SER A 482 -27.09 8.67 23.18
C SER A 482 -25.83 9.20 23.87
N ALA A 483 -25.14 8.37 24.67
CA ALA A 483 -23.86 8.71 25.29
C ALA A 483 -22.65 8.68 24.33
N ASN A 484 -22.80 8.17 23.10
CA ASN A 484 -21.71 8.04 22.12
C ASN A 484 -22.01 8.81 20.83
N PRO A 485 -21.43 10.02 20.62
CA PRO A 485 -21.63 10.83 19.42
C PRO A 485 -21.16 10.22 18.09
N SER A 486 -20.57 9.02 18.08
CA SER A 486 -20.32 8.28 16.84
C SER A 486 -21.40 7.24 16.50
N LEU A 487 -22.40 7.08 17.37
CA LEU A 487 -23.54 6.17 17.23
C LEU A 487 -24.90 6.92 17.15
N ASP A 488 -24.89 8.26 17.10
CA ASP A 488 -26.07 9.13 17.05
C ASP A 488 -27.04 8.89 15.87
N ASN A 489 -26.54 8.34 14.76
CA ASN A 489 -27.31 8.05 13.55
C ASN A 489 -28.39 6.98 13.81
N PRO A 490 -29.64 7.15 13.32
CA PRO A 490 -30.75 6.24 13.59
C PRO A 490 -30.56 4.77 13.13
N LEU A 491 -29.56 4.47 12.29
CA LEU A 491 -29.17 3.10 11.95
C LEU A 491 -28.58 2.32 13.13
N PHE A 492 -28.22 2.98 14.23
CA PHE A 492 -27.78 2.37 15.49
C PHE A 492 -28.89 2.23 16.54
N CYS A 493 -30.09 2.79 16.33
CA CYS A 493 -31.21 2.62 17.25
C CYS A 493 -31.65 1.14 17.34
N ALA A 494 -32.08 0.71 18.53
CA ALA A 494 -32.62 -0.63 18.73
C ALA A 494 -33.85 -0.85 17.83
N GLU A 495 -34.68 0.18 17.72
CA GLU A 495 -35.87 0.29 16.86
C GLU A 495 -35.56 -0.03 15.38
N PHE A 496 -34.41 0.39 14.84
CA PHE A 496 -34.04 0.01 13.46
C PHE A 496 -33.77 -1.51 13.35
N SER A 497 -33.09 -2.08 14.34
CA SER A 497 -32.82 -3.52 14.40
C SER A 497 -34.09 -4.35 14.61
N GLU A 498 -35.04 -3.83 15.39
CA GLU A 498 -36.38 -4.41 15.57
C GLU A 498 -37.13 -4.53 14.25
N ILE A 499 -37.25 -3.42 13.51
CA ILE A 499 -38.03 -3.40 12.26
C ILE A 499 -37.41 -4.35 11.24
N VAL A 500 -36.07 -4.42 11.16
CA VAL A 500 -35.39 -5.36 10.27
C VAL A 500 -35.59 -6.81 10.73
N ALA A 501 -35.48 -7.11 12.03
CA ALA A 501 -35.78 -8.44 12.56
C ALA A 501 -37.25 -8.85 12.36
N SER A 502 -38.17 -7.89 12.28
CA SER A 502 -39.59 -8.14 11.99
C SER A 502 -39.87 -8.59 10.54
N VAL A 503 -38.89 -8.47 9.63
CA VAL A 503 -38.96 -8.88 8.22
C VAL A 503 -37.85 -9.86 7.80
N ARG A 504 -36.99 -10.28 8.74
CA ARG A 504 -35.81 -11.12 8.51
C ARG A 504 -35.50 -12.00 9.73
N ASP A 505 -35.79 -13.30 9.62
CA ASP A 505 -35.52 -14.29 10.67
C ASP A 505 -34.02 -14.61 10.90
N ASP A 506 -33.12 -14.03 10.09
CA ASP A 506 -31.67 -14.22 10.18
C ASP A 506 -30.93 -13.11 10.94
N VAL A 507 -31.66 -12.19 11.59
CA VAL A 507 -31.10 -11.17 12.49
C VAL A 507 -30.87 -11.76 13.88
N GLU A 508 -29.65 -11.63 14.38
CA GLU A 508 -29.26 -11.98 15.75
C GLU A 508 -28.60 -10.79 16.44
N VAL A 509 -28.67 -10.75 17.77
CA VAL A 509 -28.03 -9.74 18.62
C VAL A 509 -27.03 -10.42 19.55
N ALA A 510 -25.77 -10.03 19.44
CA ALA A 510 -24.75 -10.36 20.42
C ALA A 510 -24.76 -9.34 21.57
N ILE A 511 -25.05 -9.82 22.78
CA ILE A 511 -24.86 -9.07 24.02
C ILE A 511 -23.40 -9.17 24.40
N ILE A 512 -22.75 -8.02 24.60
CA ILE A 512 -21.35 -7.92 25.02
C ILE A 512 -21.34 -7.73 26.53
N GLU A 513 -20.76 -8.67 27.26
CA GLU A 513 -20.68 -8.66 28.71
C GLU A 513 -19.22 -8.57 29.18
N GLN A 514 -18.96 -7.72 30.17
CA GLN A 514 -17.65 -7.61 30.83
C GLN A 514 -17.88 -7.69 32.35
N HIS A 515 -17.10 -8.53 33.04
CA HIS A 515 -17.28 -8.81 34.48
C HIS A 515 -18.72 -9.23 34.87
N GLY A 516 -19.44 -9.90 33.97
CA GLY A 516 -20.83 -10.35 34.18
C GLY A 516 -21.91 -9.26 33.99
N CYS A 517 -21.52 -8.04 33.64
CA CYS A 517 -22.46 -6.94 33.33
C CYS A 517 -22.54 -6.72 31.82
N CYS A 518 -23.75 -6.46 31.29
CA CYS A 518 -23.94 -6.01 29.92
C CYS A 518 -23.25 -4.63 29.71
N LYS A 519 -22.50 -4.51 28.61
CA LYS A 519 -21.73 -3.32 28.22
C LYS A 519 -21.89 -2.90 26.76
N GLY A 520 -22.60 -3.69 25.94
CA GLY A 520 -22.88 -3.31 24.56
C GLY A 520 -23.64 -4.35 23.77
N PHE A 521 -23.98 -3.99 22.53
CA PHE A 521 -24.81 -4.77 21.63
C PHE A 521 -24.19 -4.79 20.23
N PHE A 522 -24.23 -5.94 19.57
CA PHE A 522 -23.76 -6.10 18.21
C PHE A 522 -24.78 -6.90 17.39
N PRO A 523 -25.69 -6.23 16.67
CA PRO A 523 -26.67 -6.88 15.83
C PRO A 523 -26.12 -7.17 14.43
N PHE A 524 -26.45 -8.33 13.86
CA PHE A 524 -26.00 -8.75 12.52
C PHE A 524 -26.97 -9.74 11.86
N HIS A 525 -26.92 -9.84 10.52
CA HIS A 525 -27.50 -10.98 9.80
C HIS A 525 -26.52 -12.15 9.75
N ARG A 526 -26.96 -13.38 10.09
CA ARG A 526 -26.16 -14.61 9.96
C ARG A 526 -26.45 -15.34 8.65
N ASP A 527 -25.44 -15.53 7.79
CA ASP A 527 -25.58 -16.44 6.64
C ASP A 527 -25.38 -17.92 7.01
N GLN A 528 -25.83 -18.83 6.14
CA GLN A 528 -25.75 -20.29 6.32
C GLN A 528 -24.31 -20.85 6.51
N LYS A 529 -23.28 -20.02 6.32
CA LYS A 529 -21.87 -20.40 6.51
C LYS A 529 -21.32 -19.85 7.83
N ASN A 530 -22.15 -19.25 8.69
CA ASN A 530 -21.77 -18.44 9.84
C ASN A 530 -20.89 -17.24 9.44
N VAL A 531 -21.25 -16.53 8.37
CA VAL A 531 -20.68 -15.23 8.03
C VAL A 531 -21.70 -14.14 8.32
N GLY A 532 -21.33 -13.23 9.21
CA GLY A 532 -22.13 -12.09 9.62
C GLY A 532 -22.09 -10.96 8.60
N ARG A 533 -23.21 -10.22 8.52
CA ARG A 533 -23.34 -8.97 7.75
C ARG A 533 -24.00 -7.89 8.61
N PRO A 534 -23.86 -6.60 8.27
CA PRO A 534 -24.52 -5.52 9.00
C PRO A 534 -26.04 -5.62 8.86
N VAL A 535 -26.79 -5.18 9.86
CA VAL A 535 -28.26 -5.13 9.86
C VAL A 535 -28.78 -4.39 8.61
N ALA A 536 -29.83 -4.92 8.00
CA ALA A 536 -30.40 -4.54 6.70
C ALA A 536 -29.47 -4.77 5.48
N SER A 537 -28.26 -5.31 5.66
CA SER A 537 -27.28 -5.71 4.63
C SER A 537 -27.18 -4.72 3.46
N ILE A 538 -27.88 -4.97 2.35
CA ILE A 538 -27.83 -4.16 1.12
C ILE A 538 -28.46 -2.77 1.25
N MET A 539 -29.14 -2.50 2.37
CA MET A 539 -29.72 -1.22 2.75
C MET A 539 -28.98 -0.55 3.93
N SER A 540 -27.83 -1.09 4.35
CA SER A 540 -27.04 -0.56 5.48
C SER A 540 -26.05 0.51 5.00
N ASP A 541 -26.40 1.79 5.19
CA ASP A 541 -25.53 2.94 4.84
C ASP A 541 -24.54 3.33 5.97
N LEU A 542 -24.68 2.74 7.16
CA LEU A 542 -23.82 2.92 8.34
C LEU A 542 -23.98 1.73 9.30
N HIS A 543 -22.92 1.33 10.00
CA HIS A 543 -22.95 0.26 11.01
C HIS A 543 -21.70 0.27 11.91
N GLY A 544 -21.70 -0.60 12.93
CA GLY A 544 -20.65 -0.74 13.93
C GLY A 544 -21.12 -1.59 15.11
N VAL A 545 -20.45 -1.48 16.24
CA VAL A 545 -20.85 -2.09 17.53
C VAL A 545 -21.47 -1.01 18.41
N VAL A 546 -22.56 -1.29 19.11
CA VAL A 546 -23.17 -0.34 20.06
C VAL A 546 -22.50 -0.53 21.42
N VAL A 547 -21.46 0.25 21.69
CA VAL A 547 -20.66 0.27 22.93
C VAL A 547 -20.36 1.71 23.37
N PRO A 548 -20.10 1.96 24.66
CA PRO A 548 -19.66 3.26 25.15
C PRO A 548 -18.44 3.79 24.39
N ASP A 549 -18.29 5.11 24.33
CA ASP A 549 -17.11 5.69 23.69
C ASP A 549 -15.82 5.28 24.44
N GLY A 550 -14.75 5.03 23.68
CA GLY A 550 -13.49 4.51 24.21
C GLY A 550 -13.51 3.07 24.78
N PHE A 551 -14.60 2.30 24.65
CA PHE A 551 -14.68 0.92 25.15
C PHE A 551 -13.70 -0.01 24.42
N ASP A 552 -12.71 -0.56 25.14
CA ASP A 552 -11.74 -1.52 24.59
C ASP A 552 -12.34 -2.93 24.48
N PHE A 553 -12.27 -3.51 23.30
CA PHE A 553 -12.66 -4.89 23.04
C PHE A 553 -11.92 -5.44 21.81
N SER A 554 -11.76 -6.76 21.76
CA SER A 554 -11.17 -7.48 20.62
C SER A 554 -12.27 -7.86 19.61
N PRO A 555 -12.28 -7.33 18.37
CA PRO A 555 -13.29 -7.72 17.37
C PRO A 555 -13.21 -9.21 16.99
N LEU A 556 -12.04 -9.85 17.18
CA LEU A 556 -11.89 -11.29 16.98
C LEU A 556 -12.57 -12.09 18.09
N GLU A 557 -12.55 -11.63 19.34
CA GLU A 557 -13.31 -12.24 20.43
C GLU A 557 -14.81 -12.01 20.24
N LEU A 558 -15.23 -10.80 19.85
CA LEU A 558 -16.62 -10.52 19.49
C LEU A 558 -17.12 -11.50 18.41
N VAL A 559 -16.44 -11.56 17.26
CA VAL A 559 -16.83 -12.44 16.13
C VAL A 559 -16.77 -13.93 16.51
N ARG A 560 -15.82 -14.37 17.36
CA ARG A 560 -15.76 -15.75 17.85
C ARG A 560 -16.88 -16.07 18.85
N GLY A 561 -17.17 -15.16 19.77
CA GLY A 561 -18.26 -15.28 20.75
C GLY A 561 -19.64 -15.28 20.07
N CYS A 562 -19.77 -14.54 18.98
CA CYS A 562 -20.92 -14.63 18.07
C CYS A 562 -21.02 -15.97 17.31
N GLY A 563 -20.08 -16.91 17.48
CA GLY A 563 -20.02 -18.15 16.70
C GLY A 563 -19.84 -17.92 15.20
N LEU A 564 -19.25 -16.79 14.79
CA LEU A 564 -19.04 -16.40 13.40
C LEU A 564 -17.64 -16.79 12.88
N LYS A 565 -17.60 -17.21 11.62
CA LYS A 565 -16.36 -17.42 10.86
C LYS A 565 -15.83 -16.10 10.31
N ALA A 566 -16.72 -15.16 9.99
CA ALA A 566 -16.35 -13.79 9.65
C ALA A 566 -17.51 -12.82 9.87
N TRP A 567 -17.20 -11.52 9.90
CA TRP A 567 -18.14 -10.42 9.70
C TRP A 567 -17.59 -9.51 8.60
N HIS A 568 -18.40 -9.20 7.59
CA HIS A 568 -18.06 -8.29 6.50
C HIS A 568 -18.75 -6.95 6.70
N PHE A 569 -18.05 -5.85 6.45
CA PHE A 569 -18.55 -4.49 6.65
C PHE A 569 -18.09 -3.56 5.52
N ASP A 570 -18.96 -2.62 5.12
CA ASP A 570 -18.69 -1.66 4.04
C ASP A 570 -19.01 -0.19 4.40
N HIS A 571 -19.62 0.06 5.54
CA HIS A 571 -19.95 1.37 6.10
C HIS A 571 -19.72 1.41 7.62
N LEU A 572 -18.66 0.76 8.11
CA LEU A 572 -18.30 0.79 9.53
C LEU A 572 -17.90 2.20 9.96
N VAL A 573 -18.41 2.70 11.09
CA VAL A 573 -17.92 3.95 11.70
C VAL A 573 -16.43 3.85 12.04
N ALA A 574 -15.60 4.69 11.41
CA ALA A 574 -14.14 4.59 11.54
C ALA A 574 -13.59 5.15 12.88
N SER A 575 -14.46 5.65 13.76
CA SER A 575 -14.14 5.97 15.17
C SER A 575 -13.81 4.73 16.00
N GLN A 576 -14.30 3.55 15.61
CA GLN A 576 -14.06 2.31 16.35
C GLN A 576 -12.69 1.72 16.00
N GLU A 577 -11.63 2.34 16.54
CA GLU A 577 -10.21 2.05 16.25
C GLU A 577 -9.85 0.56 16.43
N ALA A 578 -10.53 -0.15 17.32
CA ALA A 578 -10.41 -1.61 17.49
C ALA A 578 -10.51 -2.40 16.17
N PHE A 579 -11.27 -1.89 15.19
CA PHE A 579 -11.42 -2.50 13.87
C PHE A 579 -10.33 -2.12 12.84
N GLU A 580 -9.43 -1.17 13.09
CA GLU A 580 -8.39 -0.74 12.13
C GLU A 580 -7.62 -1.94 11.51
N PRO A 581 -7.19 -2.97 12.27
CA PRO A 581 -6.48 -4.15 11.73
C PRO A 581 -7.30 -5.06 10.80
N PHE A 582 -8.53 -4.67 10.46
CA PHE A 582 -9.48 -5.39 9.62
C PHE A 582 -10.03 -4.54 8.47
N VAL A 583 -9.61 -3.27 8.36
CA VAL A 583 -10.03 -2.32 7.32
C VAL A 583 -9.18 -2.48 6.04
N HIS A 584 -9.82 -2.70 4.90
CA HIS A 584 -9.16 -2.73 3.58
C HIS A 584 -9.12 -1.33 2.93
N CYS A 585 -10.13 -0.49 3.16
CA CYS A 585 -10.11 0.94 2.83
C CYS A 585 -11.08 1.79 3.67
N VAL A 586 -10.73 3.05 3.87
CA VAL A 586 -11.59 4.10 4.42
C VAL A 586 -12.07 5.01 3.27
N GLY A 587 -13.23 5.64 3.42
CA GLY A 587 -13.65 6.77 2.59
C GLY A 587 -14.67 7.65 3.30
N ASP A 588 -14.93 8.83 2.74
CA ASP A 588 -15.73 9.86 3.41
C ASP A 588 -17.25 9.62 3.24
N SER A 589 -18.00 9.78 4.33
CA SER A 589 -19.45 9.91 4.35
C SER A 589 -19.83 11.38 4.55
N PRO A 590 -20.40 12.06 3.54
CA PRO A 590 -20.74 13.48 3.62
C PRO A 590 -22.02 13.74 4.43
N TYR A 591 -22.04 14.84 5.19
CA TYR A 591 -23.22 15.32 5.91
C TYR A 591 -23.46 16.82 5.71
N MET A 592 -24.68 17.25 6.04
CA MET A 592 -25.07 18.66 6.16
C MET A 592 -25.14 19.01 7.66
N ASP A 593 -24.18 19.82 8.10
CA ASP A 593 -24.16 20.50 9.39
C ASP A 593 -25.29 21.54 9.44
N LEU A 594 -26.16 21.41 10.45
CA LEU A 594 -27.29 22.30 10.73
C LEU A 594 -27.28 22.81 12.19
N VAL A 595 -26.18 22.64 12.94
CA VAL A 595 -26.07 23.03 14.37
C VAL A 595 -26.39 24.51 14.60
N ALA A 596 -26.06 25.37 13.61
CA ALA A 596 -26.37 26.80 13.63
C ALA A 596 -27.62 27.18 12.79
N GLY A 597 -28.49 26.22 12.48
CA GLY A 597 -29.69 26.40 11.67
C GLY A 597 -29.45 26.47 10.16
N PHE A 598 -30.52 26.26 9.38
CA PHE A 598 -30.45 26.14 7.92
C PHE A 598 -29.87 27.39 7.22
N ASP A 599 -30.21 28.60 7.65
CA ASP A 599 -29.77 29.81 6.95
C ASP A 599 -28.27 30.14 7.23
N SER A 600 -27.73 29.71 8.38
CA SER A 600 -26.28 29.71 8.64
C SER A 600 -25.55 28.70 7.73
N TYR A 601 -26.07 27.46 7.64
CA TYR A 601 -25.62 26.48 6.65
C TYR A 601 -25.63 27.06 5.22
N ALA A 602 -26.71 27.70 4.81
CA ALA A 602 -26.85 28.29 3.48
C ALA A 602 -25.84 29.42 3.22
N GLN A 603 -25.52 30.24 4.23
CA GLN A 603 -24.47 31.25 4.17
C GLN A 603 -23.08 30.60 4.04
N GLN A 604 -22.77 29.60 4.85
CA GLN A 604 -21.51 28.85 4.82
C GLN A 604 -21.29 28.18 3.46
N ARG A 605 -22.33 27.55 2.87
CA ARG A 605 -22.26 27.00 1.50
C ARG A 605 -21.96 28.06 0.45
N SER A 606 -22.55 29.25 0.59
CA SER A 606 -22.31 30.37 -0.34
C SER A 606 -20.87 30.90 -0.23
N GLN A 607 -20.34 31.04 1.00
CA GLN A 607 -18.95 31.42 1.25
C GLN A 607 -17.93 30.39 0.74
N ALA A 608 -18.25 29.10 0.83
CA ALA A 608 -17.48 28.01 0.23
C ALA A 608 -17.56 27.96 -1.32
N GLY A 609 -18.21 28.92 -1.96
CA GLY A 609 -18.36 29.01 -3.42
C GLY A 609 -19.42 28.09 -4.02
N SER A 610 -20.23 27.39 -3.20
CA SER A 610 -21.26 26.49 -3.69
C SER A 610 -22.46 27.28 -4.23
N SER A 611 -22.65 27.25 -5.55
CA SER A 611 -23.79 27.91 -6.20
C SER A 611 -25.14 27.21 -5.96
N ILE A 612 -25.17 26.13 -5.18
CA ILE A 612 -26.31 25.20 -5.07
C ILE A 612 -27.57 25.85 -4.48
N ILE A 613 -27.42 26.67 -3.44
CA ILE A 613 -28.52 27.43 -2.81
C ILE A 613 -29.12 28.43 -3.82
N ARG A 614 -28.26 29.14 -4.57
CA ARG A 614 -28.68 30.09 -5.62
C ARG A 614 -29.38 29.37 -6.78
N GLN A 615 -28.91 28.18 -7.14
CA GLN A 615 -29.56 27.33 -8.16
C GLN A 615 -30.95 26.88 -7.70
N ALA A 616 -31.10 26.41 -6.46
CA ALA A 616 -32.38 26.02 -5.89
C ALA A 616 -33.36 27.20 -5.78
N LYS A 617 -32.95 28.34 -5.20
CA LYS A 617 -33.74 29.58 -5.13
C LYS A 617 -34.15 30.15 -6.50
N ARG A 618 -33.52 29.70 -7.60
CA ARG A 618 -33.92 29.99 -9.00
C ARG A 618 -34.87 28.92 -9.56
N LYS A 619 -34.65 27.64 -9.27
CA LYS A 619 -35.52 26.52 -9.70
C LYS A 619 -36.88 26.55 -9.00
N SER A 620 -36.91 26.76 -7.69
CA SER A 620 -38.12 26.97 -6.87
C SER A 620 -38.98 28.11 -7.45
N ARG A 621 -38.40 29.30 -7.67
CA ARG A 621 -39.10 30.43 -8.32
C ARG A 621 -39.47 30.21 -9.79
N LYS A 622 -38.94 29.18 -10.48
CA LYS A 622 -39.43 28.80 -11.82
C LYS A 622 -40.64 27.88 -11.69
N ILE A 623 -40.53 26.74 -11.02
CA ILE A 623 -41.65 25.80 -10.85
C ILE A 623 -42.85 26.42 -10.12
N GLY A 624 -42.58 27.38 -9.22
CA GLY A 624 -43.58 28.22 -8.54
C GLY A 624 -44.50 29.04 -9.47
N ARG A 625 -44.04 29.35 -10.70
CA ARG A 625 -44.85 30.01 -11.75
C ARG A 625 -45.34 29.04 -12.81
N ASP A 626 -44.50 28.07 -13.15
CA ASP A 626 -44.75 27.15 -14.27
C ASP A 626 -45.75 26.02 -13.92
N ILE A 627 -46.00 25.77 -12.62
CA ILE A 627 -46.92 24.72 -12.12
C ILE A 627 -47.76 25.24 -10.95
N GLY A 628 -47.13 25.83 -9.93
CA GLY A 628 -47.81 26.28 -8.72
C GLY A 628 -46.87 26.39 -7.51
N PRO A 629 -47.32 26.99 -6.39
CA PRO A 629 -46.49 27.20 -5.21
C PRO A 629 -45.94 25.89 -4.66
N LEU A 630 -44.67 25.90 -4.22
CA LEU A 630 -44.07 24.74 -3.58
C LEU A 630 -44.66 24.51 -2.19
N ARG A 631 -45.05 23.27 -1.91
CA ARG A 631 -45.46 22.79 -0.60
C ARG A 631 -44.60 21.59 -0.21
N PHE A 632 -43.89 21.70 0.89
CA PHE A 632 -43.11 20.61 1.48
C PHE A 632 -43.87 20.02 2.68
N VAL A 633 -43.74 18.71 2.88
CA VAL A 633 -44.29 17.97 4.01
C VAL A 633 -43.18 17.06 4.55
N LEU A 634 -42.84 17.19 5.84
CA LEU A 634 -41.69 16.51 6.45
C LEU A 634 -41.90 14.99 6.62
N HIS A 635 -43.12 14.60 6.99
CA HIS A 635 -43.60 13.22 7.07
C HIS A 635 -45.04 13.15 6.51
N GLU A 636 -45.33 12.18 5.65
CA GLU A 636 -46.57 12.07 4.87
C GLU A 636 -46.97 10.59 4.71
N ASP A 637 -47.87 10.08 5.57
CA ASP A 637 -48.25 8.65 5.61
C ASP A 637 -49.23 8.20 4.49
N ARG A 638 -49.55 9.07 3.53
CA ARG A 638 -50.47 8.68 2.44
C ARG A 638 -49.84 7.63 1.55
N ARG A 639 -50.53 6.49 1.43
CA ARG A 639 -50.13 5.30 0.65
C ARG A 639 -49.64 5.63 -0.77
N GLU A 640 -50.30 6.57 -1.44
CA GLU A 640 -49.94 7.08 -2.77
C GLU A 640 -48.48 7.55 -2.87
N VAL A 641 -47.94 8.12 -1.78
CA VAL A 641 -46.61 8.75 -1.73
C VAL A 641 -45.51 7.71 -1.54
N ILE A 642 -45.74 6.66 -0.74
CA ILE A 642 -44.82 5.52 -0.66
C ILE A 642 -44.88 4.64 -1.91
N ASP A 643 -46.07 4.40 -2.47
CA ASP A 643 -46.20 3.67 -3.73
C ASP A 643 -45.54 4.48 -4.89
N ALA A 644 -45.64 5.81 -4.91
CA ALA A 644 -44.88 6.66 -5.82
C ALA A 644 -43.35 6.59 -5.57
N LEU A 645 -42.90 6.56 -4.31
CA LEU A 645 -41.48 6.41 -3.98
C LEU A 645 -40.92 5.09 -4.53
N ILE A 646 -41.62 3.97 -4.30
CA ILE A 646 -41.21 2.65 -4.79
C ILE A 646 -41.19 2.65 -6.33
N ASN A 647 -42.30 3.01 -6.98
CA ASN A 647 -42.44 2.97 -8.44
C ASN A 647 -41.42 3.85 -9.17
N TRP A 648 -41.25 5.11 -8.73
CA TRP A 648 -40.27 6.02 -9.35
C TRP A 648 -38.84 5.58 -9.05
N LYS A 649 -38.56 5.03 -7.86
CA LYS A 649 -37.20 4.57 -7.53
C LYS A 649 -36.82 3.31 -8.30
N GLN A 650 -37.73 2.35 -8.44
CA GLN A 650 -37.55 1.17 -9.27
C GLN A 650 -37.30 1.56 -10.74
N SER A 651 -38.14 2.46 -11.28
CA SER A 651 -37.95 3.03 -12.62
C SER A 651 -36.57 3.69 -12.77
N GLN A 652 -36.10 4.44 -11.76
CA GLN A 652 -34.77 5.05 -11.76
C GLN A 652 -33.64 4.01 -11.73
N LEU A 653 -33.76 2.93 -10.95
CA LEU A 653 -32.76 1.86 -10.89
C LEU A 653 -32.66 1.12 -12.23
N LEU A 654 -33.80 0.91 -12.91
CA LEU A 654 -33.86 0.34 -14.26
C LEU A 654 -33.25 1.28 -15.31
N GLU A 655 -33.61 2.58 -15.31
CA GLU A 655 -33.00 3.61 -16.18
C GLU A 655 -31.47 3.66 -16.03
N MET A 656 -30.96 3.64 -14.79
CA MET A 656 -29.53 3.72 -14.49
C MET A 656 -28.77 2.41 -14.73
N GLN A 657 -29.45 1.32 -15.10
CA GLN A 657 -28.91 -0.04 -15.09
C GLN A 657 -28.23 -0.39 -13.76
N SER A 658 -28.84 -0.05 -12.62
CA SER A 658 -28.42 -0.52 -11.30
C SER A 658 -28.86 -1.97 -11.07
N VAL A 659 -28.61 -2.51 -9.87
CA VAL A 659 -29.35 -3.65 -9.34
C VAL A 659 -30.69 -3.12 -8.83
N ASP A 660 -31.79 -3.76 -9.21
CA ASP A 660 -33.10 -3.40 -8.69
C ASP A 660 -33.32 -4.01 -7.30
N VAL A 661 -32.84 -3.30 -6.28
CA VAL A 661 -32.98 -3.71 -4.87
C VAL A 661 -34.44 -3.65 -4.39
N LEU A 662 -35.33 -3.00 -5.15
CA LEU A 662 -36.77 -2.93 -4.87
C LEU A 662 -37.56 -4.11 -5.49
N SER A 663 -36.91 -5.01 -6.23
CA SER A 663 -37.51 -6.29 -6.64
C SER A 663 -37.37 -7.39 -5.56
N ILE A 664 -37.13 -7.01 -4.30
CA ILE A 664 -36.87 -7.91 -3.18
C ILE A 664 -37.92 -7.65 -2.09
N ASP A 665 -38.79 -8.62 -1.83
CA ASP A 665 -40.02 -8.43 -1.04
C ASP A 665 -39.75 -7.87 0.36
N TRP A 666 -38.77 -8.43 1.10
CA TRP A 666 -38.42 -7.96 2.44
C TRP A 666 -37.88 -6.52 2.46
N VAL A 667 -37.29 -6.04 1.36
CA VAL A 667 -36.82 -4.64 1.26
C VAL A 667 -38.01 -3.70 1.11
N VAL A 668 -38.98 -4.07 0.26
CA VAL A 668 -40.19 -3.27 0.06
C VAL A 668 -41.05 -3.24 1.34
N GLU A 669 -41.11 -4.35 2.07
CA GLU A 669 -41.77 -4.43 3.37
C GLU A 669 -41.01 -3.63 4.45
N LEU A 670 -39.67 -3.70 4.50
CA LEU A 670 -38.84 -2.87 5.39
C LEU A 670 -39.10 -1.38 5.15
N ILE A 671 -39.15 -0.96 3.89
CA ILE A 671 -39.45 0.42 3.47
C ILE A 671 -40.84 0.86 3.97
N ARG A 672 -41.86 0.00 3.88
CA ARG A 672 -43.23 0.26 4.38
C ARG A 672 -43.34 0.31 5.90
N ARG A 673 -42.58 -0.52 6.61
CA ARG A 673 -42.58 -0.51 8.08
C ARG A 673 -41.83 0.70 8.61
N ILE A 674 -40.63 0.97 8.11
CA ILE A 674 -39.87 2.18 8.49
C ILE A 674 -40.70 3.44 8.24
N SER A 675 -41.35 3.59 7.08
CA SER A 675 -42.16 4.79 6.79
C SER A 675 -43.33 5.05 7.74
N LYS A 676 -43.72 4.05 8.54
CA LYS A 676 -44.84 4.10 9.50
C LYS A 676 -44.40 4.00 10.97
N PHE A 677 -43.10 3.81 11.22
CA PHE A 677 -42.61 3.56 12.57
C PHE A 677 -42.22 4.88 13.23
N GLU A 678 -42.75 5.10 14.44
CA GLU A 678 -42.55 6.32 15.22
C GLU A 678 -42.49 5.99 16.72
N THR A 679 -41.39 6.37 17.34
CA THR A 679 -41.20 6.44 18.79
C THR A 679 -40.52 7.79 19.12
N PRO A 680 -40.47 8.22 20.39
CA PRO A 680 -39.75 9.44 20.77
C PRO A 680 -38.25 9.46 20.42
N ARG A 681 -37.64 8.31 20.08
CA ARG A 681 -36.21 8.17 19.76
C ARG A 681 -35.92 7.82 18.29
N PHE A 682 -36.90 7.27 17.56
CA PHE A 682 -36.73 6.83 16.17
C PHE A 682 -38.01 7.07 15.37
N GLN A 683 -37.91 7.79 14.25
CA GLN A 683 -39.03 8.05 13.35
C GLN A 683 -38.63 7.83 11.88
N GLY A 684 -39.48 7.16 11.10
CA GLY A 684 -39.38 7.16 9.64
C GLY A 684 -39.81 8.50 9.04
N LEU A 685 -38.98 9.12 8.20
CA LEU A 685 -39.30 10.39 7.53
C LEU A 685 -39.63 10.17 6.05
N LEU A 686 -40.91 9.89 5.76
CA LEU A 686 -41.46 9.88 4.40
C LEU A 686 -41.81 11.31 3.96
N SER A 687 -40.82 12.07 3.50
CA SER A 687 -40.96 13.49 3.14
C SER A 687 -41.41 13.68 1.69
N ALA A 688 -42.36 14.58 1.46
CA ALA A 688 -42.97 14.84 0.16
C ALA A 688 -42.84 16.31 -0.27
N LEU A 689 -42.56 16.55 -1.56
CA LEU A 689 -42.49 17.88 -2.15
C LEU A 689 -43.48 17.98 -3.33
N TYR A 690 -44.35 18.99 -3.28
CA TYR A 690 -45.39 19.28 -4.26
C TYR A 690 -45.19 20.66 -4.91
N ALA A 691 -45.75 20.86 -6.11
CA ALA A 691 -46.09 22.19 -6.64
C ALA A 691 -47.60 22.23 -6.91
N GLY A 692 -48.34 23.06 -6.17
CA GLY A 692 -49.79 22.87 -6.05
C GLY A 692 -50.10 21.45 -5.56
N ASP A 693 -50.91 20.73 -6.32
CA ASP A 693 -51.28 19.33 -6.04
C ASP A 693 -50.32 18.30 -6.67
N GLN A 694 -49.39 18.72 -7.55
CA GLN A 694 -48.52 17.82 -8.28
C GLN A 694 -47.34 17.35 -7.44
N LEU A 695 -47.26 16.05 -7.13
CA LEU A 695 -46.14 15.44 -6.42
C LEU A 695 -44.87 15.43 -7.31
N LEU A 696 -43.81 16.06 -6.81
CA LEU A 696 -42.56 16.29 -7.54
C LEU A 696 -41.44 15.35 -7.11
N SER A 697 -41.32 15.10 -5.82
CA SER A 697 -40.20 14.34 -5.23
C SER A 697 -40.63 13.71 -3.91
N VAL A 698 -40.09 12.52 -3.64
CA VAL A 698 -40.28 11.81 -2.37
C VAL A 698 -38.92 11.39 -1.82
N HIS A 699 -38.77 11.54 -0.52
CA HIS A 699 -37.64 11.09 0.29
C HIS A 699 -38.18 10.13 1.34
N LEU A 700 -37.49 9.01 1.57
CA LEU A 700 -37.62 8.24 2.79
C LEU A 700 -36.27 8.29 3.49
N GLY A 701 -36.26 8.82 4.71
CA GLY A 701 -35.13 8.76 5.62
C GLY A 701 -35.56 8.18 6.97
N MET A 702 -34.63 8.21 7.92
CA MET A 702 -34.88 7.91 9.33
C MET A 702 -34.36 9.06 10.18
N ARG A 703 -34.97 9.29 11.33
CA ARG A 703 -34.61 10.34 12.29
C ARG A 703 -34.35 9.71 13.67
N SER A 704 -33.22 10.07 14.29
CA SER A 704 -33.00 9.97 15.75
C SER A 704 -33.29 11.33 16.42
N GLU A 705 -32.99 11.52 17.70
CA GLU A 705 -33.28 12.78 18.40
C GLU A 705 -32.80 14.02 17.63
N ASP A 706 -31.54 14.03 17.16
CA ASP A 706 -30.93 15.17 16.48
C ASP A 706 -30.35 14.87 15.06
N VAL A 707 -30.25 13.60 14.64
CA VAL A 707 -29.69 13.23 13.32
C VAL A 707 -30.74 12.65 12.36
N VAL A 708 -30.71 13.09 11.10
CA VAL A 708 -31.50 12.49 10.00
C VAL A 708 -30.59 11.74 9.01
N SER A 709 -30.89 10.47 8.77
CA SER A 709 -30.21 9.62 7.78
C SER A 709 -30.98 9.62 6.45
N SER A 710 -30.40 10.25 5.41
CA SER A 710 -31.05 10.49 4.11
C SER A 710 -30.94 9.28 3.16
N TRP A 711 -31.71 8.24 3.46
CA TRP A 711 -31.69 6.91 2.84
C TRP A 711 -32.14 6.92 1.35
N ILE A 712 -33.44 6.82 1.06
CA ILE A 712 -33.97 6.71 -0.30
C ILE A 712 -34.47 8.07 -0.80
N ARG A 713 -34.06 8.45 -2.02
CA ARG A 713 -34.49 9.67 -2.71
C ARG A 713 -34.92 9.35 -4.13
N THR A 714 -36.06 9.90 -4.55
CA THR A 714 -36.58 9.80 -5.92
C THR A 714 -37.42 11.02 -6.32
N PHE A 715 -37.73 11.15 -7.61
CA PHE A 715 -38.53 12.25 -8.14
C PHE A 715 -39.30 11.87 -9.40
N ASN A 716 -40.41 12.57 -9.64
CA ASN A 716 -41.26 12.42 -10.80
C ASN A 716 -40.47 12.77 -12.09
N PRO A 717 -40.24 11.82 -13.02
CA PRO A 717 -39.43 12.06 -14.22
C PRO A 717 -39.91 13.24 -15.08
N ASN A 718 -41.21 13.52 -15.10
CA ASN A 718 -41.81 14.62 -15.88
C ASN A 718 -41.30 16.00 -15.44
N TYR A 719 -40.87 16.12 -14.18
CA TYR A 719 -40.38 17.37 -13.59
C TYR A 719 -38.86 17.44 -13.47
N ARG A 720 -38.11 16.48 -14.06
CA ARG A 720 -36.63 16.39 -14.06
C ARG A 720 -35.94 17.73 -14.39
N GLN A 721 -36.52 18.51 -15.31
CA GLN A 721 -36.03 19.83 -15.72
C GLN A 721 -36.01 20.90 -14.60
N TYR A 722 -36.82 20.75 -13.55
CA TYR A 722 -36.84 21.66 -12.39
C TYR A 722 -35.85 21.25 -11.30
N SER A 723 -35.18 20.09 -11.46
CA SER A 723 -34.29 19.49 -10.45
C SER A 723 -35.00 19.22 -9.10
N PRO A 724 -36.13 18.48 -9.05
CA PRO A 724 -36.93 18.33 -7.83
C PRO A 724 -36.15 17.72 -6.66
N GLY A 725 -35.29 16.74 -6.95
CA GLY A 725 -34.41 16.13 -5.96
C GLY A 725 -33.36 17.07 -5.35
N LEU A 726 -33.07 18.23 -5.95
CA LEU A 726 -32.28 19.30 -5.29
C LEU A 726 -33.16 20.12 -4.33
N LEU A 727 -34.37 20.48 -4.77
CA LEU A 727 -35.32 21.23 -3.94
C LEU A 727 -35.66 20.44 -2.67
N MET A 728 -35.95 19.14 -2.83
CA MET A 728 -36.20 18.19 -1.73
C MET A 728 -35.14 18.26 -0.62
N HIS A 729 -33.84 18.29 -0.95
CA HIS A 729 -32.79 18.37 0.10
C HIS A 729 -32.81 19.68 0.89
N LEU A 730 -33.16 20.81 0.27
CA LEU A 730 -33.09 22.10 0.94
C LEU A 730 -34.37 22.41 1.73
N GLU A 731 -35.54 21.98 1.25
CA GLU A 731 -36.76 22.07 2.05
C GLU A 731 -36.74 21.04 3.22
N LEU A 732 -36.21 19.83 2.99
CA LEU A 732 -35.92 18.87 4.07
C LEU A 732 -34.96 19.45 5.11
N ALA A 733 -33.84 20.04 4.68
CA ALA A 733 -32.86 20.60 5.60
C ALA A 733 -33.33 21.88 6.32
N ARG A 734 -34.27 22.63 5.73
CA ARG A 734 -34.97 23.69 6.44
C ARG A 734 -35.88 23.12 7.52
N ALA A 735 -36.86 22.30 7.12
CA ALA A 735 -37.85 21.74 8.04
C ALA A 735 -37.25 20.84 9.13
N ALA A 736 -36.13 20.17 8.85
CA ALA A 736 -35.37 19.40 9.83
C ALA A 736 -34.70 20.32 10.86
N ALA A 737 -34.00 21.38 10.44
CA ALA A 737 -33.41 22.37 11.35
C ALA A 737 -34.48 23.09 12.19
N ASP A 738 -35.60 23.45 11.56
CA ASP A 738 -36.77 24.05 12.23
C ASP A 738 -37.39 23.08 13.26
N ALA A 739 -37.19 21.76 13.09
CA ALA A 739 -37.57 20.68 14.00
C ALA A 739 -36.41 20.15 14.87
N GLY A 740 -35.34 20.94 15.06
CA GLY A 740 -34.24 20.67 16.01
C GLY A 740 -33.13 19.73 15.53
N VAL A 741 -33.12 19.29 14.26
CA VAL A 741 -32.10 18.39 13.71
C VAL A 741 -30.77 19.12 13.51
N THR A 742 -29.71 18.62 14.14
CA THR A 742 -28.34 19.16 14.09
C THR A 742 -27.56 18.69 12.87
N ARG A 743 -27.87 17.50 12.33
CA ARG A 743 -27.13 16.88 11.22
C ARG A 743 -28.01 16.09 10.26
N ILE A 744 -27.75 16.21 8.95
CA ILE A 744 -28.32 15.31 7.94
C ILE A 744 -27.21 14.53 7.25
N ASP A 745 -27.17 13.23 7.47
CA ASP A 745 -26.22 12.31 6.86
C ASP A 745 -26.68 11.96 5.45
N LEU A 746 -25.89 12.31 4.43
CA LEU A 746 -26.25 12.12 3.03
C LEU A 746 -25.95 10.70 2.52
N CYS A 747 -25.38 9.85 3.39
CA CYS A 747 -24.84 8.50 3.15
C CYS A 747 -23.64 8.50 2.19
N ARG A 748 -22.89 7.39 2.14
CA ARG A 748 -21.66 7.25 1.33
C ARG A 748 -21.93 7.42 -0.19
N GLY A 749 -20.86 7.65 -0.94
CA GLY A 749 -20.86 7.66 -2.40
C GLY A 749 -20.84 9.07 -2.99
N SER A 750 -19.92 9.30 -3.93
CA SER A 750 -19.63 10.60 -4.51
C SER A 750 -20.54 10.91 -5.71
N ASN A 751 -21.44 11.88 -5.56
CA ASN A 751 -22.06 12.57 -6.68
C ASN A 751 -21.96 14.09 -6.48
N GLN A 752 -22.00 14.84 -7.58
CA GLN A 752 -21.75 16.29 -7.57
C GLN A 752 -22.76 17.06 -6.70
N LEU A 753 -23.98 16.55 -6.52
CA LEU A 753 -24.99 17.12 -5.65
C LEU A 753 -24.61 16.95 -4.17
N LYS A 754 -24.28 15.72 -3.72
CA LYS A 754 -23.81 15.45 -2.35
C LYS A 754 -22.60 16.31 -2.00
N THR A 755 -21.60 16.42 -2.88
CA THR A 755 -20.43 17.29 -2.67
C THR A 755 -20.80 18.79 -2.63
N SER A 756 -21.80 19.22 -3.41
CA SER A 756 -22.26 20.62 -3.40
C SER A 756 -23.02 20.98 -2.11
N LEU A 757 -23.74 20.01 -1.52
CA LEU A 757 -24.49 20.15 -0.27
C LEU A 757 -23.63 19.98 0.99
N SER A 758 -22.70 19.02 1.00
CA SER A 758 -21.86 18.64 2.14
C SER A 758 -21.07 19.80 2.74
N SER A 759 -21.38 20.17 3.99
CA SER A 759 -20.60 21.09 4.81
C SER A 759 -19.54 20.36 5.64
N GLY A 760 -19.80 19.12 6.03
CA GLY A 760 -18.84 18.24 6.71
C GLY A 760 -18.86 16.81 6.19
N SER A 761 -17.98 15.97 6.73
CA SER A 761 -17.92 14.53 6.46
C SER A 761 -17.22 13.77 7.59
N PHE A 762 -17.68 12.56 7.91
CA PHE A 762 -16.98 11.62 8.78
C PHE A 762 -16.41 10.43 7.97
N SER A 763 -15.49 9.67 8.56
CA SER A 763 -14.86 8.52 7.90
C SER A 763 -15.67 7.23 8.11
N VAL A 764 -15.87 6.47 7.03
CA VAL A 764 -16.43 5.11 7.07
C VAL A 764 -15.49 4.08 6.45
N ALA A 765 -15.40 2.92 7.08
CA ALA A 765 -14.49 1.84 6.75
C ALA A 765 -15.17 0.68 6.01
N PHE A 766 -14.44 0.09 5.08
CA PHE A 766 -14.76 -1.16 4.38
C PHE A 766 -13.71 -2.21 4.75
N GLY A 767 -14.13 -3.40 5.16
CA GLY A 767 -13.25 -4.37 5.78
C GLY A 767 -13.90 -5.73 6.06
N SER A 768 -13.18 -6.57 6.82
CA SER A 768 -13.69 -7.87 7.24
C SER A 768 -12.94 -8.43 8.45
N VAL A 769 -13.65 -8.68 9.55
CA VAL A 769 -13.12 -9.49 10.66
C VAL A 769 -13.37 -10.95 10.34
N ASP A 770 -12.35 -11.71 9.91
CA ASP A 770 -12.45 -13.16 9.69
C ASP A 770 -11.67 -13.89 10.78
N SER A 771 -12.31 -14.84 11.49
CA SER A 771 -11.65 -15.57 12.57
C SER A 771 -10.60 -16.57 12.07
N ARG A 772 -10.54 -16.82 10.75
CA ARG A 772 -9.56 -17.63 10.05
C ARG A 772 -8.49 -16.74 9.41
N MET A 773 -7.29 -16.76 10.00
CA MET A 773 -6.20 -15.85 9.63
C MET A 773 -5.82 -15.91 8.14
N THR A 774 -5.80 -17.09 7.52
CA THR A 774 -5.48 -17.26 6.10
C THR A 774 -6.43 -16.49 5.18
N HIS A 775 -7.73 -16.48 5.49
CA HIS A 775 -8.72 -15.77 4.68
C HIS A 775 -8.66 -14.25 4.91
N ARG A 776 -8.32 -13.76 6.12
CA ARG A 776 -7.97 -12.34 6.35
C ARG A 776 -6.88 -11.89 5.38
N VAL A 777 -5.77 -12.63 5.29
CA VAL A 777 -4.64 -12.24 4.46
C VAL A 777 -4.92 -12.37 2.98
N MET A 778 -5.56 -13.46 2.53
CA MET A 778 -5.96 -13.58 1.13
C MET A 778 -6.89 -12.43 0.73
N THR A 779 -7.81 -12.02 1.62
CA THR A 779 -8.72 -10.89 1.39
C THR A 779 -7.97 -9.55 1.39
N ALA A 780 -7.08 -9.30 2.35
CA ALA A 780 -6.28 -8.08 2.41
C ALA A 780 -5.28 -7.96 1.25
N ALA A 781 -4.64 -9.06 0.85
CA ALA A 781 -3.77 -9.14 -0.32
C ALA A 781 -4.56 -8.97 -1.62
N TRP A 782 -5.78 -9.54 -1.73
CA TRP A 782 -6.68 -9.34 -2.86
C TRP A 782 -7.15 -7.88 -2.95
N TYR A 783 -7.57 -7.26 -1.85
CA TYR A 783 -7.95 -5.84 -1.85
C TYR A 783 -6.74 -4.92 -2.06
N GLY A 784 -5.55 -5.27 -1.58
CA GLY A 784 -4.29 -4.61 -1.90
C GLY A 784 -3.96 -4.69 -3.40
N ALA A 785 -3.99 -5.89 -3.98
CA ALA A 785 -3.78 -6.12 -5.41
C ALA A 785 -4.87 -5.47 -6.28
N ARG A 786 -6.12 -5.42 -5.82
CA ARG A 786 -7.25 -4.73 -6.48
C ARG A 786 -7.15 -3.21 -6.38
N LYS A 787 -6.63 -2.67 -5.27
CA LYS A 787 -6.32 -1.24 -5.06
C LYS A 787 -5.12 -0.81 -5.91
N LEU A 788 -4.13 -1.69 -6.07
CA LEU A 788 -3.06 -1.56 -7.07
C LEU A 788 -3.62 -1.60 -8.50
N ALA A 789 -4.44 -2.60 -8.85
CA ALA A 789 -5.05 -2.72 -10.18
C ALA A 789 -5.90 -1.49 -10.55
N HIS A 790 -6.79 -1.03 -9.65
CA HIS A 790 -7.58 0.19 -9.85
C HIS A 790 -6.75 1.49 -9.81
N SER A 791 -5.48 1.46 -9.40
CA SER A 791 -4.53 2.58 -9.55
C SER A 791 -3.55 2.40 -10.73
N THR A 792 -3.68 1.32 -11.52
CA THR A 792 -3.08 1.23 -12.87
C THR A 792 -4.02 1.82 -13.93
N PRO A 793 -3.53 2.17 -15.14
CA PRO A 793 -4.39 2.59 -16.25
C PRO A 793 -5.43 1.54 -16.69
N PHE A 794 -5.20 0.26 -16.38
CA PHE A 794 -6.17 -0.81 -16.62
C PHE A 794 -7.26 -0.88 -15.55
N GLY A 795 -7.25 -0.02 -14.53
CA GLY A 795 -8.24 0.01 -13.44
C GLY A 795 -9.69 0.24 -13.89
N GLU A 796 -9.88 0.95 -15.02
CA GLU A 796 -11.18 1.11 -15.66
C GLU A 796 -11.56 -0.09 -16.55
N TRP A 797 -10.59 -0.89 -16.98
CA TRP A 797 -10.81 -1.94 -18.00
C TRP A 797 -11.69 -3.09 -17.49
N PRO A 798 -11.57 -3.61 -16.25
CA PRO A 798 -12.56 -4.52 -15.67
C PRO A 798 -13.96 -3.92 -15.56
N LEU A 799 -14.08 -2.61 -15.28
CA LEU A 799 -15.39 -1.92 -15.21
C LEU A 799 -15.99 -1.72 -16.60
N ALA A 800 -15.18 -1.36 -17.60
CA ALA A 800 -15.58 -1.25 -18.99
C ALA A 800 -15.93 -2.63 -19.59
N ALA A 801 -15.13 -3.66 -19.32
CA ALA A 801 -15.39 -5.04 -19.74
C ALA A 801 -16.63 -5.63 -19.04
N TYR A 802 -16.86 -5.33 -17.76
CA TYR A 802 -18.09 -5.71 -17.07
C TYR A 802 -19.33 -5.01 -17.65
N ARG A 803 -19.25 -3.70 -17.94
CA ARG A 803 -20.30 -2.95 -18.66
C ARG A 803 -20.54 -3.52 -20.07
N CYS A 804 -19.47 -3.89 -20.79
CA CYS A 804 -19.54 -4.44 -22.14
C CYS A 804 -20.15 -5.85 -22.17
N ALA A 805 -19.65 -6.76 -21.33
CA ALA A 805 -20.21 -8.10 -21.14
C ALA A 805 -21.69 -8.04 -20.73
N ARG A 806 -22.06 -7.08 -19.86
CA ARG A 806 -23.46 -6.81 -19.50
C ARG A 806 -24.28 -6.32 -20.69
N SER A 807 -23.77 -5.42 -21.52
CA SER A 807 -24.48 -4.94 -22.73
C SER A 807 -24.65 -6.01 -23.82
N VAL A 808 -23.80 -7.05 -23.81
CA VAL A 808 -23.96 -8.25 -24.64
C VAL A 808 -25.02 -9.18 -24.02
N ALA A 809 -24.98 -9.41 -22.70
CA ALA A 809 -25.93 -10.25 -21.98
C ALA A 809 -27.36 -9.68 -21.93
N SER A 810 -27.51 -8.35 -21.95
CA SER A 810 -28.82 -7.66 -21.89
C SER A 810 -29.49 -7.48 -23.26
N ARG A 811 -29.00 -8.11 -24.32
CA ARG A 811 -29.70 -8.10 -25.62
C ARG A 811 -30.95 -8.98 -25.52
N PRO A 812 -32.18 -8.45 -25.69
CA PRO A 812 -33.36 -9.29 -25.71
C PRO A 812 -33.27 -10.26 -26.88
N ARG A 813 -33.54 -11.56 -26.63
CA ARG A 813 -33.75 -12.54 -27.71
C ARG A 813 -34.87 -11.99 -28.60
N LYS A 814 -34.55 -11.64 -29.85
CA LYS A 814 -35.59 -11.39 -30.87
C LYS A 814 -36.52 -12.60 -30.87
N LYS A 815 -37.81 -12.38 -30.60
CA LYS A 815 -38.82 -13.40 -30.89
C LYS A 815 -38.66 -13.78 -32.37
N ARG A 816 -38.42 -15.06 -32.65
CA ARG A 816 -38.68 -15.60 -33.98
C ARG A 816 -40.18 -15.52 -34.18
N THR A 817 -40.64 -14.61 -35.04
CA THR A 817 -41.92 -14.80 -35.71
C THR A 817 -41.80 -16.07 -36.56
N VAL A 818 -42.56 -17.08 -36.16
CA VAL A 818 -42.98 -18.16 -37.05
C VAL A 818 -44.47 -17.91 -37.31
N SER A 819 -44.90 -18.15 -38.54
CA SER A 819 -46.30 -18.11 -38.98
C SER A 819 -47.18 -19.07 -38.19
#